data_AF-A0A914N485-F1
#
_entry.id   AF-A0A914N485-F1
#
_cell.length_a   1.000
_cell.length_b   1.000
_cell.length_c   1.000
_cell.angle_alpha   90.00
_cell.angle_beta   90.00
_cell.angle_gamma   90.00
#
_symmetry.space_group_name_H-M   'P 1'
#
loop_
_entity.id
_entity.type
_entity.pdbx_description
1 polymer ?
#
loop_
_entity_poly.entity_id
_entity_poly.type
_entity_poly.pdbx_seq_one_letter_code
_entity_poly.pdbx_strand_id
1 'polypeptide(L)'
;MALNPVNQEIEIGLTQDDKQQQQQSSLSLAETKGLLVNTEHVVSTNSQSDSQAAASYQTAPLIARSSPKSPAYIPADMMAAYRKRHNLQQQNEDASCRSSLAATADEASEPPSKFLKADSPGEADQQSAALDFSLQNANRILPLNEEENDAVNNNDVADDCPIDNIPDELLITIFTYLVEGDLGRCGAVSKRFNRISNDIGLWKRLYITIFEYTTPLYHSLVSPCKYELREPHRWRNCLNPWKESYLLLRHGVHVRPGQSEIYSQPGRSISHFECIETALKFVEARPNLPKLIFLHTGRHTPETPIIIGGTSIQIIGASSGTELNIMNSVIIENQRDTVVSFVNGSLGSYLGYCTTVFNPDKATTSQLHVNHYALQIIDETDVVIDHVIIHSNSFVGAALCVKKAGANPKIRHCIVSDCENVGIFISDNALGRFEDCEIARNNLAGVWVKNQANPFFRRCHIHHGRDVGIFTFENGHGFFEKCDIHSNRISGIEVKNHANPTVIRCDIHNGQTGGIYVHEKGRGQFMENRIYSNEFAGIWITSQSEPTIRKNEIFNGQQGGVYIFGEGRGLIEQNNIYGNALAGIQIRTSSDPIVRLNKIHDGLHGGIYVHEKGKGLIEENEIYGNTLAGIWVTTGSSPILRKNRIHSGKQVGVYFYDNGHGLLEENDIFNHLYSGVQIRTGSNPKITRNKIWGGQKWWCACI
;
A
#
# COMPACT_ATOMS: atom_id res chain seq x y z
N MET A 1 -47.50 35.23 -16.24
CA MET A 1 -46.69 35.55 -15.05
C MET A 1 -46.37 34.24 -14.34
N ALA A 2 -45.10 33.84 -14.37
CA ALA A 2 -44.52 32.70 -13.65
C ALA A 2 -43.00 33.02 -13.60
N LEU A 3 -42.44 33.24 -12.41
CA LEU A 3 -41.71 32.25 -11.58
C LEU A 3 -40.28 31.98 -12.09
N ASN A 4 -39.28 32.38 -11.28
CA ASN A 4 -37.95 31.77 -11.27
C ASN A 4 -37.16 32.19 -10.01
N PRO A 5 -36.61 31.25 -9.22
CA PRO A 5 -35.52 31.53 -8.29
C PRO A 5 -34.27 30.69 -8.58
N VAL A 6 -33.15 31.40 -8.77
CA VAL A 6 -31.73 31.02 -8.66
C VAL A 6 -31.40 29.55 -8.30
N ASN A 7 -30.70 28.87 -9.21
CA ASN A 7 -29.65 27.90 -8.87
C ASN A 7 -28.27 28.58 -9.07
N GLN A 8 -27.30 28.25 -8.22
CA GLN A 8 -25.88 28.52 -8.47
C GLN A 8 -25.16 27.17 -8.64
N GLU A 9 -24.61 26.93 -9.83
CA GLU A 9 -23.72 25.80 -10.08
C GLU A 9 -22.27 26.22 -9.79
N ILE A 10 -21.52 25.33 -9.15
CA ILE A 10 -20.08 25.52 -8.91
C ILE A 10 -19.34 24.58 -9.86
N GLU A 11 -18.95 25.09 -11.03
CA GLU A 11 -18.04 24.38 -11.92
C GLU A 11 -16.65 24.31 -11.30
N ILE A 12 -16.13 23.09 -11.10
CA ILE A 12 -14.72 22.84 -10.79
C ILE A 12 -14.11 22.12 -11.99
N GLY A 13 -13.78 22.90 -13.02
CA GLY A 13 -13.15 22.41 -14.24
C GLY A 13 -11.66 22.11 -14.03
N LEU A 14 -11.23 20.90 -14.39
CA LEU A 14 -9.80 20.59 -14.57
C LEU A 14 -9.26 21.33 -15.80
N THR A 15 -8.14 22.03 -15.66
CA THR A 15 -7.56 22.89 -16.69
C THR A 15 -6.85 22.09 -17.79
N GLN A 16 -6.71 22.67 -18.99
CA GLN A 16 -5.97 22.03 -20.09
C GLN A 16 -4.50 21.75 -19.75
N ASP A 17 -3.93 22.49 -18.78
CA ASP A 17 -2.58 22.29 -18.27
C ASP A 17 -2.35 20.89 -17.69
N ASP A 18 -3.33 20.28 -17.01
CA ASP A 18 -3.20 18.93 -16.43
C ASP A 18 -2.83 17.89 -17.51
N LYS A 19 -3.43 18.02 -18.71
CA LYS A 19 -3.17 17.12 -19.85
C LYS A 19 -1.82 17.40 -20.53
N GLN A 20 -1.34 18.64 -20.53
CA GLN A 20 0.00 18.96 -21.03
C GLN A 20 1.09 18.53 -20.04
N GLN A 21 0.86 18.68 -18.74
CA GLN A 21 1.80 18.26 -17.70
C GLN A 21 1.96 16.72 -17.64
N GLN A 22 0.89 15.96 -17.90
CA GLN A 22 1.00 14.50 -18.08
C GLN A 22 1.95 14.14 -19.25
N GLN A 23 1.94 14.87 -20.37
CA GLN A 23 2.94 14.65 -21.43
C GLN A 23 4.34 15.17 -21.06
N GLN A 24 4.45 16.32 -20.37
CA GLN A 24 5.75 16.86 -19.95
C GLN A 24 6.50 15.97 -18.95
N SER A 25 5.80 15.22 -18.09
CA SER A 25 6.43 14.21 -17.22
C SER A 25 7.23 13.17 -18.03
N SER A 26 6.62 12.63 -19.08
CA SER A 26 7.27 11.67 -20.00
C SER A 26 8.41 12.27 -20.81
N LEU A 27 8.39 13.59 -21.05
CA LEU A 27 9.44 14.33 -21.76
C LEU A 27 10.63 14.67 -20.85
N SER A 28 10.42 15.08 -19.60
CA SER A 28 11.52 15.41 -18.68
C SER A 28 12.42 14.19 -18.38
N LEU A 29 11.84 12.99 -18.29
CA LEU A 29 12.58 11.73 -18.21
C LEU A 29 13.34 11.40 -19.52
N ALA A 30 12.85 11.85 -20.66
CA ALA A 30 13.53 11.71 -21.95
C ALA A 30 14.67 12.74 -22.14
N GLU A 31 14.48 13.98 -21.69
CA GLU A 31 15.55 15.00 -21.62
C GLU A 31 16.67 14.56 -20.68
N THR A 32 16.34 13.87 -19.58
CA THR A 32 17.33 13.25 -18.68
C THR A 32 18.17 12.16 -19.37
N LYS A 33 17.63 11.48 -20.39
CA LYS A 33 18.42 10.58 -21.27
C LYS A 33 19.29 11.34 -22.29
N GLY A 34 18.94 12.59 -22.62
CA GLY A 34 19.71 13.46 -23.52
C GLY A 34 20.90 14.14 -22.84
N LEU A 35 20.74 14.65 -21.61
CA LEU A 35 21.77 15.43 -20.92
C LEU A 35 23.03 14.63 -20.52
N LEU A 36 22.96 13.30 -20.45
CA LEU A 36 24.07 12.44 -20.05
C LEU A 36 25.07 12.10 -21.18
N VAL A 37 24.92 12.66 -22.39
CA VAL A 37 25.75 12.31 -23.56
C VAL A 37 26.63 13.47 -24.08
N ASN A 38 26.29 14.73 -23.79
CA ASN A 38 26.99 15.90 -24.33
C ASN A 38 27.40 16.90 -23.25
N THR A 39 28.69 17.00 -22.92
CA THR A 39 29.26 18.13 -22.16
C THR A 39 30.79 18.26 -22.34
N GLU A 40 31.24 18.70 -23.51
CA GLU A 40 32.60 19.25 -23.67
C GLU A 40 32.61 20.55 -24.49
N HIS A 41 33.45 21.49 -24.05
CA HIS A 41 33.90 22.72 -24.71
C HIS A 41 32.88 23.69 -25.33
N VAL A 42 32.61 24.77 -24.58
CA VAL A 42 32.36 26.10 -25.16
C VAL A 42 33.63 26.94 -25.00
N VAL A 43 34.08 27.59 -26.08
CA VAL A 43 35.14 28.63 -26.07
C VAL A 43 34.60 29.86 -26.79
N SER A 44 34.92 31.05 -26.27
CA SER A 44 34.32 32.33 -26.64
C SER A 44 35.01 33.05 -27.82
N THR A 45 34.22 33.60 -28.74
CA THR A 45 34.62 34.73 -29.62
C THR A 45 33.43 35.65 -29.92
N ASN A 46 33.66 36.96 -30.02
CA ASN A 46 32.64 37.99 -30.27
C ASN A 46 32.36 38.23 -31.77
N SER A 47 31.11 38.59 -32.11
CA SER A 47 30.79 39.60 -33.14
C SER A 47 29.31 40.05 -33.04
N GLN A 48 28.88 40.99 -33.89
CA GLN A 48 27.67 41.83 -33.72
C GLN A 48 26.50 41.46 -34.68
N SER A 49 25.44 42.27 -34.57
CA SER A 49 24.40 42.65 -35.57
C SER A 49 23.22 41.71 -35.87
N ASP A 50 22.07 42.14 -35.31
CA ASP A 50 20.83 42.52 -36.00
C ASP A 50 19.96 41.55 -36.82
N SER A 51 18.66 41.77 -36.58
CA SER A 51 17.51 41.70 -37.51
C SER A 51 16.64 40.44 -37.59
N GLN A 52 15.38 40.75 -37.89
CA GLN A 52 14.17 39.93 -37.89
C GLN A 52 14.15 38.86 -38.99
N ALA A 53 13.47 37.74 -38.74
CA ALA A 53 12.49 37.14 -39.65
C ALA A 53 11.73 35.99 -38.95
N ALA A 54 10.67 35.46 -39.57
CA ALA A 54 9.85 34.38 -39.04
C ALA A 54 9.58 33.27 -40.08
N ALA A 55 9.13 32.12 -39.56
CA ALA A 55 8.32 31.08 -40.20
C ALA A 55 8.96 29.98 -41.07
N SER A 56 8.20 28.87 -41.11
CA SER A 56 8.15 27.76 -42.11
C SER A 56 9.29 26.73 -42.23
N TYR A 57 9.03 25.58 -41.59
CA TYR A 57 8.92 24.23 -42.19
C TYR A 57 10.10 23.44 -42.83
N GLN A 58 10.07 22.15 -42.48
CA GLN A 58 10.37 20.94 -43.28
C GLN A 58 11.80 20.38 -43.45
N THR A 59 11.86 19.06 -43.18
CA THR A 59 12.72 18.00 -43.76
C THR A 59 14.25 18.13 -43.74
N ALA A 60 14.89 17.24 -42.97
CA ALA A 60 16.33 16.99 -43.02
C ALA A 60 16.70 15.86 -44.01
N PRO A 61 17.79 15.99 -44.79
CA PRO A 61 18.45 14.89 -45.50
C PRO A 61 19.64 14.31 -44.71
N LEU A 62 20.03 13.06 -44.98
CA LEU A 62 21.19 12.42 -44.36
C LEU A 62 22.52 12.93 -44.94
N ILE A 63 23.56 13.07 -44.10
CA ILE A 63 24.96 13.25 -44.52
C ILE A 63 25.86 12.23 -43.81
N ALA A 64 26.97 11.88 -44.48
CA ALA A 64 27.83 10.73 -44.24
C ALA A 64 28.51 10.65 -42.85
N ARG A 65 28.86 9.41 -42.48
CA ARG A 65 29.77 9.11 -41.36
C ARG A 65 31.18 9.61 -41.68
N SER A 66 31.83 10.23 -40.69
CA SER A 66 33.30 10.36 -40.62
C SER A 66 33.80 9.67 -39.35
N SER A 67 35.06 9.19 -39.36
CA SER A 67 35.62 8.33 -38.30
C SER A 67 36.38 9.12 -37.24
N PRO A 68 36.03 9.00 -35.93
CA PRO A 68 36.87 9.50 -34.84
C PRO A 68 38.18 8.71 -34.72
N LYS A 69 39.23 9.35 -34.18
CA LYS A 69 40.49 8.69 -33.80
C LYS A 69 40.37 8.09 -32.39
N SER A 70 41.28 7.18 -32.06
CA SER A 70 41.27 6.37 -30.84
C SER A 70 41.36 7.16 -29.53
N PRO A 71 40.49 6.91 -28.53
CA PRO A 71 40.71 7.29 -27.13
C PRO A 71 41.70 6.33 -26.44
N ALA A 72 42.06 6.63 -25.19
CA ALA A 72 43.13 5.95 -24.44
C ALA A 72 42.80 4.51 -23.99
N TYR A 73 43.86 3.75 -23.70
CA TYR A 73 43.87 2.30 -23.49
C TYR A 73 43.46 1.87 -22.07
N ILE A 74 42.47 0.97 -21.97
CA ILE A 74 42.14 0.23 -20.74
C ILE A 74 42.79 -1.17 -20.83
N PRO A 75 43.61 -1.61 -19.84
CA PRO A 75 44.24 -2.92 -19.88
C PRO A 75 43.25 -4.09 -19.89
N ALA A 76 43.45 -5.03 -20.83
CA ALA A 76 42.53 -6.15 -21.08
C ALA A 76 42.34 -7.08 -19.85
N ASP A 77 43.35 -7.16 -18.98
CA ASP A 77 43.34 -8.03 -17.79
C ASP A 77 42.20 -7.71 -16.81
N MET A 78 41.74 -6.45 -16.77
CA MET A 78 40.66 -6.03 -15.89
C MET A 78 39.29 -6.60 -16.33
N MET A 79 39.06 -6.70 -17.65
CA MET A 79 37.86 -7.35 -18.22
C MET A 79 37.92 -8.89 -18.07
N ALA A 80 39.13 -9.48 -18.09
CA ALA A 80 39.32 -10.89 -17.77
C ALA A 80 38.94 -11.20 -16.31
N ALA A 81 39.35 -10.34 -15.36
CA ALA A 81 39.01 -10.49 -13.95
C ALA A 81 37.49 -10.42 -13.68
N TYR A 82 36.77 -9.52 -14.37
CA TYR A 82 35.30 -9.40 -14.28
C TYR A 82 34.60 -10.70 -14.72
N ARG A 83 34.93 -11.21 -15.91
CA ARG A 83 34.36 -12.48 -16.43
C ARG A 83 34.72 -13.68 -15.56
N LYS A 84 35.93 -13.72 -14.99
CA LYS A 84 36.37 -14.84 -14.14
C LYS A 84 35.67 -14.90 -12.79
N ARG A 85 35.23 -13.76 -12.22
CA ARG A 85 34.42 -13.73 -11.00
C ARG A 85 32.97 -14.18 -11.23
N HIS A 86 32.33 -13.74 -12.32
CA HIS A 86 30.94 -14.10 -12.62
C HIS A 86 30.73 -15.63 -12.65
N ASN A 87 31.61 -16.35 -13.36
CA ASN A 87 31.55 -17.81 -13.45
C ASN A 87 31.84 -18.51 -12.11
N LEU A 88 32.62 -17.91 -11.20
CA LEU A 88 32.95 -18.47 -9.89
C LEU A 88 31.87 -18.25 -8.82
N GLN A 89 30.93 -17.33 -9.04
CA GLN A 89 29.75 -17.19 -8.17
C GLN A 89 28.65 -18.17 -8.60
N GLN A 90 28.32 -18.24 -9.90
CA GLN A 90 27.31 -19.17 -10.42
C GLN A 90 27.63 -20.64 -10.11
N GLN A 91 28.91 -21.05 -10.10
CA GLN A 91 29.31 -22.43 -9.79
C GLN A 91 29.17 -22.83 -8.30
N ASN A 92 28.85 -21.90 -7.39
CA ASN A 92 28.65 -22.21 -5.96
C ASN A 92 27.17 -22.27 -5.54
N GLU A 93 26.24 -21.78 -6.37
CA GLU A 93 24.81 -21.72 -6.02
C GLU A 93 24.06 -23.03 -6.36
N ASP A 94 24.45 -23.71 -7.45
CA ASP A 94 23.92 -25.01 -7.88
C ASP A 94 24.16 -26.18 -6.88
N ALA A 95 24.95 -25.96 -5.82
CA ALA A 95 25.35 -26.99 -4.86
C ALA A 95 24.50 -27.08 -3.58
N SER A 96 23.59 -26.13 -3.34
CA SER A 96 22.87 -26.00 -2.05
C SER A 96 21.39 -26.43 -2.08
N CYS A 97 20.74 -26.43 -3.25
CA CYS A 97 19.29 -26.62 -3.36
C CYS A 97 18.87 -28.07 -3.70
N ARG A 98 19.15 -29.05 -2.81
CA ARG A 98 18.50 -30.37 -2.85
C ARG A 98 18.14 -30.91 -1.45
N SER A 99 16.99 -31.61 -1.42
CA SER A 99 16.39 -32.38 -0.32
C SER A 99 16.09 -31.67 1.01
N SER A 100 14.81 -31.37 1.24
CA SER A 100 14.04 -32.06 2.30
C SER A 100 12.53 -31.85 2.13
N LEU A 101 11.78 -32.94 2.03
CA LEU A 101 10.31 -32.99 2.05
C LEU A 101 9.91 -34.10 3.05
N ALA A 102 8.74 -33.95 3.69
CA ALA A 102 8.06 -34.90 4.60
C ALA A 102 8.51 -35.02 6.09
N ALA A 103 7.70 -34.41 6.97
CA ALA A 103 6.76 -35.08 7.90
C ALA A 103 7.17 -35.60 9.32
N THR A 104 6.10 -35.75 10.13
CA THR A 104 5.88 -36.54 11.38
C THR A 104 6.62 -36.22 12.70
N ALA A 105 5.86 -35.57 13.61
CA ALA A 105 5.37 -36.03 14.94
C ALA A 105 6.27 -36.70 16.03
N ASP A 106 5.87 -36.41 17.28
CA ASP A 106 6.03 -37.10 18.59
C ASP A 106 7.41 -37.48 19.18
N GLU A 107 7.69 -36.96 20.38
CA GLU A 107 7.61 -37.74 21.64
C GLU A 107 7.64 -36.83 22.89
N ALA A 108 7.44 -37.38 24.10
CA ALA A 108 7.24 -36.61 25.36
C ALA A 108 8.03 -37.15 26.57
N SER A 109 8.33 -36.29 27.55
CA SER A 109 8.77 -36.66 28.92
C SER A 109 8.65 -35.48 29.91
N GLU A 110 8.83 -35.73 31.22
CA GLU A 110 8.10 -35.05 32.31
C GLU A 110 8.98 -34.24 33.35
N PRO A 111 8.38 -33.56 34.37
CA PRO A 111 8.94 -32.36 35.07
C PRO A 111 9.55 -32.70 36.48
N PRO A 112 9.51 -31.91 37.60
CA PRO A 112 9.15 -30.48 37.85
C PRO A 112 10.03 -29.68 38.87
N SER A 113 9.75 -28.36 39.06
CA SER A 113 9.77 -27.74 40.43
C SER A 113 9.06 -26.37 40.60
N LYS A 114 8.15 -26.31 41.60
CA LYS A 114 7.84 -25.21 42.58
C LYS A 114 7.36 -23.79 42.16
N PHE A 115 6.04 -23.58 42.35
CA PHE A 115 5.34 -22.55 43.18
C PHE A 115 5.89 -21.10 43.35
N LEU A 116 4.99 -20.11 43.17
CA LEU A 116 4.69 -19.03 44.15
C LEU A 116 3.38 -18.25 43.82
N LYS A 117 2.96 -17.30 44.68
CA LYS A 117 1.69 -16.52 44.63
C LYS A 117 1.84 -15.14 45.31
N ALA A 118 0.97 -14.15 45.10
CA ALA A 118 0.16 -13.83 43.90
C ALA A 118 0.21 -12.31 43.56
N ASP A 119 -0.66 -11.35 43.88
CA ASP A 119 -2.01 -11.21 44.51
C ASP A 119 -2.63 -9.86 44.03
N SER A 120 -3.93 -9.56 44.30
CA SER A 120 -4.64 -8.35 43.81
C SER A 120 -5.34 -7.53 44.92
N PRO A 121 -5.51 -6.20 44.74
CA PRO A 121 -6.85 -5.55 44.78
C PRO A 121 -6.98 -4.38 43.75
N GLY A 122 -8.12 -3.71 43.52
CA GLY A 122 -9.49 -3.78 44.07
C GLY A 122 -10.44 -2.79 43.35
N GLU A 123 -11.73 -2.78 43.67
CA GLU A 123 -12.81 -2.13 42.88
C GLU A 123 -13.23 -0.71 43.33
N ALA A 124 -13.94 0.03 42.46
CA ALA A 124 -14.86 1.12 42.83
C ALA A 124 -15.88 1.42 41.70
N ASP A 125 -17.17 1.50 42.03
CA ASP A 125 -18.30 1.77 41.12
C ASP A 125 -18.74 3.25 41.11
N GLN A 126 -19.41 3.71 40.04
CA GLN A 126 -20.88 3.94 40.02
C GLN A 126 -21.38 4.76 38.81
N GLN A 127 -22.42 4.23 38.14
CA GLN A 127 -23.69 4.85 37.69
C GLN A 127 -23.69 6.24 36.99
N SER A 128 -24.50 6.53 35.97
CA SER A 128 -25.45 5.76 35.12
C SER A 128 -25.88 6.70 33.95
N ALA A 129 -26.77 6.40 33.00
CA ALA A 129 -27.68 5.27 32.75
C ALA A 129 -27.95 5.12 31.23
N ALA A 130 -28.64 4.05 30.81
CA ALA A 130 -29.23 3.91 29.48
C ALA A 130 -30.55 3.11 29.55
N LEU A 131 -31.43 3.25 28.55
CA LEU A 131 -32.71 2.55 28.46
C LEU A 131 -32.54 1.19 27.77
N ASP A 132 -32.52 0.13 28.57
CA ASP A 132 -32.29 -1.24 28.11
C ASP A 132 -33.58 -1.90 27.61
N PHE A 133 -33.55 -2.55 26.43
CA PHE A 133 -34.62 -3.43 25.95
C PHE A 133 -34.14 -4.88 26.08
N SER A 134 -34.71 -5.60 27.04
CA SER A 134 -34.17 -6.86 27.58
C SER A 134 -33.75 -7.90 26.53
N LEU A 135 -32.43 -8.15 26.47
CA LEU A 135 -31.81 -9.33 25.86
C LEU A 135 -31.22 -10.29 26.92
N GLN A 136 -31.83 -10.36 28.10
CA GLN A 136 -31.44 -11.25 29.19
C GLN A 136 -32.41 -12.44 29.36
N ASN A 137 -32.21 -13.51 28.60
CA ASN A 137 -32.62 -14.87 29.01
C ASN A 137 -31.98 -16.01 28.18
N ALA A 138 -30.73 -15.81 27.72
CA ALA A 138 -30.00 -16.80 26.94
C ALA A 138 -28.51 -16.85 27.31
N ASN A 139 -28.20 -17.25 28.55
CA ASN A 139 -26.95 -17.97 28.92
C ASN A 139 -26.90 -18.33 30.42
N ARG A 140 -27.34 -19.55 30.76
CA ARG A 140 -26.86 -20.31 31.93
C ARG A 140 -26.62 -21.75 31.51
N ILE A 141 -25.44 -21.99 30.93
CA ILE A 141 -24.92 -23.34 30.71
C ILE A 141 -23.94 -23.62 31.84
N LEU A 142 -24.32 -24.52 32.76
CA LEU A 142 -23.38 -25.16 33.68
C LEU A 142 -22.82 -26.42 33.02
N PRO A 143 -21.55 -26.79 33.27
CA PRO A 143 -21.01 -28.05 32.79
C PRO A 143 -21.69 -29.23 33.50
N LEU A 144 -21.93 -30.31 32.75
CA LEU A 144 -22.28 -31.61 33.30
C LEU A 144 -21.01 -32.47 33.33
N ASN A 145 -20.61 -32.92 34.51
CA ASN A 145 -19.64 -33.99 34.68
C ASN A 145 -20.39 -35.33 34.71
N GLU A 146 -19.74 -36.38 34.20
CA GLU A 146 -20.20 -37.77 34.30
C GLU A 146 -19.53 -38.43 35.51
N GLU A 147 -20.30 -38.88 36.51
CA GLU A 147 -19.91 -39.92 37.46
C GLU A 147 -21.14 -40.78 37.83
N GLU A 148 -20.92 -42.08 38.02
CA GLU A 148 -21.96 -43.04 38.40
C GLU A 148 -22.06 -43.20 39.93
N ASN A 149 -23.28 -43.31 40.50
CA ASN A 149 -23.75 -44.51 41.23
C ASN A 149 -25.00 -44.27 42.12
N ASP A 150 -25.72 -45.37 42.36
CA ASP A 150 -26.59 -45.72 43.51
C ASP A 150 -27.72 -44.77 44.00
N ALA A 151 -28.93 -45.12 43.53
CA ALA A 151 -30.13 -45.42 44.34
C ALA A 151 -30.56 -44.53 45.54
N VAL A 152 -31.75 -43.92 45.42
CA VAL A 152 -32.99 -44.32 46.17
C VAL A 152 -34.19 -43.47 45.70
N ASN A 153 -35.40 -44.04 45.74
CA ASN A 153 -36.64 -43.36 45.35
C ASN A 153 -36.95 -42.09 46.15
N ASN A 154 -37.46 -41.06 45.47
CA ASN A 154 -38.75 -40.46 45.84
C ASN A 154 -39.40 -39.73 44.65
N ASN A 155 -40.72 -39.52 44.74
CA ASN A 155 -41.55 -39.09 43.62
C ASN A 155 -41.56 -37.56 43.43
N ASP A 156 -40.49 -37.00 42.88
CA ASP A 156 -40.64 -35.75 42.13
C ASP A 156 -41.28 -36.09 40.77
N VAL A 157 -42.50 -35.60 40.55
CA VAL A 157 -43.11 -35.61 39.22
C VAL A 157 -42.33 -34.62 38.39
N ALA A 158 -41.42 -35.14 37.55
CA ALA A 158 -40.77 -34.34 36.52
C ALA A 158 -41.85 -33.61 35.71
N ASP A 159 -41.66 -32.30 35.50
CA ASP A 159 -42.57 -31.47 34.71
C ASP A 159 -42.32 -31.77 33.22
N ASP A 160 -42.70 -32.99 32.85
CA ASP A 160 -42.45 -33.66 31.58
C ASP A 160 -43.25 -32.94 30.50
N CYS A 161 -42.64 -31.90 29.94
CA CYS A 161 -43.24 -31.10 28.89
C CYS A 161 -43.76 -32.05 27.81
N PRO A 162 -45.07 -32.07 27.48
CA PRO A 162 -45.65 -33.13 26.63
C PRO A 162 -44.99 -33.26 25.25
N ILE A 163 -44.28 -32.20 24.83
CA ILE A 163 -43.49 -32.13 23.61
C ILE A 163 -42.26 -33.06 23.61
N ASP A 164 -41.67 -33.33 24.78
CA ASP A 164 -40.50 -34.20 24.95
C ASP A 164 -40.84 -35.70 24.93
N ASN A 165 -42.13 -36.05 24.98
CA ASN A 165 -42.65 -37.43 24.88
C ASN A 165 -43.21 -37.79 23.49
N ILE A 166 -43.18 -36.88 22.52
CA ILE A 166 -43.60 -37.13 21.11
C ILE A 166 -42.53 -37.98 20.39
N PRO A 167 -42.84 -39.06 19.65
CA PRO A 167 -41.85 -39.82 18.86
C PRO A 167 -40.99 -38.96 17.90
N ASP A 168 -39.72 -39.33 17.70
CA ASP A 168 -38.76 -38.56 16.87
C ASP A 168 -39.26 -38.40 15.43
N GLU A 169 -39.96 -39.40 14.88
CA GLU A 169 -40.54 -39.38 13.54
C GLU A 169 -41.62 -38.29 13.40
N LEU A 170 -42.46 -38.12 14.42
CA LEU A 170 -43.47 -37.05 14.46
C LEU A 170 -42.83 -35.68 14.70
N LEU A 171 -41.78 -35.61 15.54
CA LEU A 171 -41.03 -34.38 15.82
C LEU A 171 -40.30 -33.88 14.55
N ILE A 172 -39.64 -34.78 13.83
CA ILE A 172 -39.03 -34.51 12.51
C ILE A 172 -40.12 -34.12 11.50
N THR A 173 -41.26 -34.81 11.48
CA THR A 173 -42.39 -34.47 10.59
C THR A 173 -42.89 -33.05 10.88
N ILE A 174 -43.09 -32.66 12.14
CA ILE A 174 -43.43 -31.29 12.53
C ILE A 174 -42.37 -30.30 12.01
N PHE A 175 -41.08 -30.62 12.19
CA PHE A 175 -39.98 -29.78 11.69
C PHE A 175 -39.97 -29.62 10.16
N THR A 176 -40.50 -30.57 9.38
CA THR A 176 -40.65 -30.40 7.91
C THR A 176 -41.70 -29.37 7.49
N TYR A 177 -42.60 -28.97 8.40
CA TYR A 177 -43.61 -27.91 8.16
C TYR A 177 -43.18 -26.53 8.67
N LEU A 178 -42.03 -26.41 9.34
CA LEU A 178 -41.53 -25.14 9.87
C LEU A 178 -40.61 -24.44 8.87
N VAL A 179 -40.76 -23.11 8.75
CA VAL A 179 -39.79 -22.28 8.03
C VAL A 179 -38.43 -22.30 8.74
N GLU A 180 -37.33 -22.07 8.02
CA GLU A 180 -35.98 -22.23 8.60
C GLU A 180 -35.74 -21.32 9.82
N GLY A 181 -36.32 -20.11 9.83
CA GLY A 181 -36.30 -19.19 10.97
C GLY A 181 -37.11 -19.65 12.20
N ASP A 182 -38.05 -20.57 12.03
CA ASP A 182 -38.91 -21.13 13.07
C ASP A 182 -38.29 -22.39 13.67
N LEU A 183 -37.73 -23.26 12.82
CA LEU A 183 -36.85 -24.36 13.24
C LEU A 183 -35.69 -23.86 14.13
N GLY A 184 -35.17 -22.68 13.84
CA GLY A 184 -34.20 -21.98 14.70
C GLY A 184 -34.73 -21.70 16.11
N ARG A 185 -35.99 -21.23 16.23
CA ARG A 185 -36.63 -20.92 17.53
C ARG A 185 -37.05 -22.17 18.30
N CYS A 186 -37.43 -23.24 17.61
CA CYS A 186 -37.74 -24.53 18.24
C CYS A 186 -36.61 -25.05 19.14
N GLY A 187 -35.35 -24.75 18.81
CA GLY A 187 -34.21 -25.11 19.66
C GLY A 187 -34.14 -24.45 21.04
N ALA A 188 -35.02 -23.49 21.35
CA ALA A 188 -35.17 -22.90 22.68
C ALA A 188 -36.30 -23.54 23.51
N VAL A 189 -37.10 -24.45 22.95
CA VAL A 189 -38.32 -24.98 23.60
C VAL A 189 -38.02 -26.09 24.61
N SER A 190 -37.14 -27.03 24.28
CA SER A 190 -36.75 -28.11 25.20
C SER A 190 -35.32 -28.61 24.94
N LYS A 191 -34.78 -29.45 25.85
CA LYS A 191 -33.46 -30.07 25.66
C LYS A 191 -33.42 -31.01 24.44
N ARG A 192 -34.51 -31.74 24.17
CA ARG A 192 -34.60 -32.65 23.02
C ARG A 192 -34.78 -31.90 21.71
N PHE A 193 -35.66 -30.88 21.71
CA PHE A 193 -35.80 -29.95 20.59
C PHE A 193 -34.48 -29.23 20.28
N ASN A 194 -33.73 -28.82 21.31
CA ASN A 194 -32.39 -28.25 21.14
C ASN A 194 -31.44 -29.23 20.45
N ARG A 195 -31.38 -30.50 20.89
CA ARG A 195 -30.52 -31.53 20.28
C ARG A 195 -30.85 -31.74 18.79
N ILE A 196 -32.12 -31.98 18.46
CA ILE A 196 -32.55 -32.30 17.08
C ILE A 196 -32.42 -31.08 16.17
N SER A 197 -32.84 -29.90 16.63
CA SER A 197 -32.66 -28.64 15.88
C SER A 197 -31.23 -28.10 15.89
N ASN A 198 -30.23 -28.88 16.34
CA ASN A 198 -28.81 -28.53 16.22
C ASN A 198 -28.02 -29.53 15.36
N ASP A 199 -28.66 -30.41 14.56
CA ASP A 199 -27.94 -31.25 13.60
C ASP A 199 -27.06 -30.41 12.65
N ILE A 200 -25.76 -30.71 12.67
CA ILE A 200 -24.75 -29.99 11.89
C ILE A 200 -24.94 -30.29 10.39
N GLY A 201 -25.38 -31.49 10.03
CA GLY A 201 -25.63 -31.87 8.63
C GLY A 201 -26.78 -31.07 8.02
N LEU A 202 -27.90 -30.98 8.73
CA LEU A 202 -29.11 -30.25 8.34
C LEU A 202 -28.83 -28.76 8.19
N TRP A 203 -28.27 -28.11 9.22
CA TRP A 203 -27.97 -26.68 9.14
C TRP A 203 -26.92 -26.35 8.09
N LYS A 204 -25.89 -27.19 7.89
CA LYS A 204 -24.94 -27.02 6.79
C LYS A 204 -25.65 -27.08 5.42
N ARG A 205 -26.55 -28.04 5.21
CA ARG A 205 -27.32 -28.13 3.95
C ARG A 205 -28.20 -26.90 3.74
N LEU A 206 -29.05 -26.55 4.72
CA LEU A 206 -29.94 -25.39 4.64
C LEU A 206 -29.16 -24.09 4.37
N TYR A 207 -28.06 -23.87 5.09
CA TYR A 207 -27.23 -22.68 4.97
C TYR A 207 -26.59 -22.55 3.59
N ILE A 208 -25.95 -23.62 3.08
CA ILE A 208 -25.34 -23.62 1.73
C ILE A 208 -26.42 -23.38 0.66
N THR A 209 -27.62 -23.95 0.80
CA THR A 209 -28.73 -23.75 -0.16
C THR A 209 -29.27 -22.31 -0.18
N ILE A 210 -29.00 -21.48 0.84
CA ILE A 210 -29.52 -20.12 0.96
C ILE A 210 -28.45 -19.05 0.70
N PHE A 211 -27.21 -19.29 1.13
CA PHE A 211 -26.12 -18.31 1.06
C PHE A 211 -24.94 -18.73 0.15
N GLU A 212 -24.97 -19.93 -0.43
CA GLU A 212 -23.90 -20.54 -1.25
C GLU A 212 -22.55 -20.81 -0.54
N TYR A 213 -22.22 -20.08 0.54
CA TYR A 213 -20.95 -20.18 1.25
C TYR A 213 -20.65 -21.60 1.76
N THR A 214 -19.49 -22.13 1.39
CA THR A 214 -18.98 -23.44 1.85
C THR A 214 -18.33 -23.40 3.25
N THR A 215 -18.28 -22.22 3.86
CA THR A 215 -17.75 -21.93 5.20
C THR A 215 -18.70 -20.92 5.87
N PRO A 216 -19.07 -21.04 7.16
CA PRO A 216 -20.05 -20.15 7.76
C PRO A 216 -19.48 -18.75 8.00
N LEU A 217 -20.21 -17.73 7.52
CA LEU A 217 -19.88 -16.31 7.65
C LEU A 217 -20.19 -15.82 9.07
N TYR A 218 -19.17 -15.45 9.84
CA TYR A 218 -19.30 -14.84 11.14
C TYR A 218 -19.61 -13.34 10.99
N HIS A 219 -20.66 -12.86 11.67
CA HIS A 219 -21.00 -11.45 11.81
C HIS A 219 -20.87 -11.02 13.27
N SER A 220 -20.24 -9.88 13.53
CA SER A 220 -19.99 -9.41 14.90
C SER A 220 -21.09 -8.45 15.39
N LEU A 221 -21.93 -8.90 16.32
CA LEU A 221 -22.95 -8.04 16.98
C LEU A 221 -22.35 -6.79 17.67
N VAL A 222 -21.08 -6.85 18.09
CA VAL A 222 -20.35 -5.72 18.72
C VAL A 222 -19.66 -4.82 17.67
N SER A 223 -19.61 -5.23 16.40
CA SER A 223 -18.93 -4.49 15.33
C SER A 223 -19.64 -4.79 13.99
N PRO A 224 -20.75 -4.08 13.68
CA PRO A 224 -21.67 -4.44 12.59
C PRO A 224 -21.07 -4.41 11.18
N CYS A 225 -19.86 -3.88 11.01
CA CYS A 225 -19.12 -3.87 9.74
C CYS A 225 -17.92 -4.87 9.77
N LYS A 226 -18.07 -6.00 10.48
CA LYS A 226 -17.13 -7.12 10.44
C LYS A 226 -17.84 -8.41 10.01
N TYR A 227 -17.44 -8.92 8.85
CA TYR A 227 -17.87 -10.18 8.26
C TYR A 227 -16.63 -11.03 7.95
N GLU A 228 -16.57 -12.26 8.46
CA GLU A 228 -15.39 -13.12 8.42
C GLU A 228 -15.81 -14.56 8.10
N LEU A 229 -15.35 -15.13 6.97
CA LEU A 229 -15.59 -16.54 6.67
C LEU A 229 -14.74 -17.40 7.62
N ARG A 230 -15.41 -18.07 8.56
CA ARG A 230 -14.75 -18.65 9.73
C ARG A 230 -15.01 -20.14 9.80
N GLU A 231 -13.97 -20.93 9.56
CA GLU A 231 -14.03 -22.39 9.65
C GLU A 231 -14.69 -22.88 10.94
N PRO A 232 -15.60 -23.87 10.91
CA PRO A 232 -16.42 -24.26 12.07
C PRO A 232 -15.61 -24.55 13.34
N HIS A 233 -14.46 -25.21 13.21
CA HIS A 233 -13.56 -25.53 14.32
C HIS A 233 -12.91 -24.30 14.99
N ARG A 234 -13.00 -23.10 14.39
CA ARG A 234 -12.55 -21.83 14.99
C ARG A 234 -13.64 -21.16 15.84
N TRP A 235 -14.90 -21.58 15.76
CA TRP A 235 -16.00 -20.99 16.53
C TRP A 235 -15.98 -21.50 17.98
N ARG A 236 -15.39 -20.70 18.88
CA ARG A 236 -15.43 -20.96 20.32
C ARG A 236 -16.82 -20.65 20.86
N ASN A 237 -17.27 -21.43 21.85
CA ASN A 237 -18.52 -21.25 22.60
C ASN A 237 -19.81 -21.33 21.74
N CYS A 238 -19.79 -22.03 20.60
CA CYS A 238 -20.95 -22.24 19.74
C CYS A 238 -21.10 -23.73 19.42
N LEU A 239 -22.30 -24.30 19.60
CA LEU A 239 -22.56 -25.72 19.35
C LEU A 239 -22.75 -26.04 17.86
N ASN A 240 -23.36 -25.11 17.09
CA ASN A 240 -23.59 -25.28 15.66
C ASN A 240 -23.35 -23.95 14.90
N PRO A 241 -22.13 -23.74 14.37
CA PRO A 241 -21.76 -22.52 13.64
C PRO A 241 -22.64 -22.20 12.42
N TRP A 242 -23.21 -23.21 11.76
CA TRP A 242 -24.09 -23.03 10.60
C TRP A 242 -25.44 -22.45 11.01
N LYS A 243 -26.00 -22.96 12.10
CA LYS A 243 -27.21 -22.40 12.72
C LYS A 243 -26.97 -20.97 13.19
N GLU A 244 -25.88 -20.71 13.90
CA GLU A 244 -25.66 -19.39 14.47
C GLU A 244 -25.36 -18.33 13.41
N SER A 245 -24.61 -18.68 12.36
CA SER A 245 -24.47 -17.84 11.16
C SER A 245 -25.83 -17.64 10.46
N TYR A 246 -26.67 -18.68 10.34
CA TYR A 246 -28.03 -18.53 9.80
C TYR A 246 -28.87 -17.53 10.61
N LEU A 247 -28.89 -17.63 11.93
CA LEU A 247 -29.68 -16.75 12.81
C LEU A 247 -29.25 -15.27 12.71
N LEU A 248 -27.97 -14.99 12.46
CA LEU A 248 -27.43 -13.65 12.22
C LEU A 248 -27.84 -13.09 10.86
N LEU A 249 -27.90 -13.93 9.82
CA LEU A 249 -27.97 -13.49 8.42
C LEU A 249 -29.36 -13.60 7.78
N ARG A 250 -30.28 -14.41 8.33
CA ARG A 250 -31.65 -14.67 7.83
C ARG A 250 -32.54 -13.46 7.55
N HIS A 251 -32.15 -12.27 8.01
CA HIS A 251 -32.91 -11.02 7.85
C HIS A 251 -32.49 -10.23 6.60
N GLY A 252 -31.41 -10.63 5.91
CA GLY A 252 -30.99 -10.03 4.66
C GLY A 252 -31.93 -10.36 3.50
N VAL A 253 -31.90 -9.51 2.47
CA VAL A 253 -32.55 -9.75 1.18
C VAL A 253 -31.54 -10.28 0.16
N HIS A 254 -32.00 -11.07 -0.81
CA HIS A 254 -31.11 -11.72 -1.79
C HIS A 254 -31.36 -11.21 -3.21
N VAL A 255 -30.31 -10.76 -3.91
CA VAL A 255 -30.37 -10.41 -5.35
C VAL A 255 -29.80 -11.56 -6.16
N ARG A 256 -30.59 -12.10 -7.10
CA ARG A 256 -30.26 -13.33 -7.82
C ARG A 256 -30.99 -13.41 -9.18
N PRO A 257 -30.43 -12.82 -10.25
CA PRO A 257 -31.07 -12.77 -11.56
C PRO A 257 -31.44 -14.16 -12.11
N GLY A 258 -32.67 -14.31 -12.58
CA GLY A 258 -33.19 -15.48 -13.28
C GLY A 258 -33.40 -16.73 -12.43
N GLN A 259 -33.44 -16.63 -11.09
CA GLN A 259 -33.52 -17.80 -10.20
C GLN A 259 -34.49 -17.63 -9.00
N SER A 260 -35.52 -16.80 -9.14
CA SER A 260 -36.59 -16.60 -8.13
C SER A 260 -37.32 -17.88 -7.72
N GLU A 261 -37.34 -18.91 -8.57
CA GLU A 261 -37.89 -20.24 -8.26
C GLU A 261 -37.21 -20.93 -7.07
N ILE A 262 -35.91 -20.69 -6.83
CA ILE A 262 -35.13 -21.33 -5.72
C ILE A 262 -35.66 -20.91 -4.34
N TYR A 263 -36.28 -19.73 -4.24
CA TYR A 263 -36.89 -19.22 -3.01
C TYR A 263 -38.38 -19.52 -2.92
N SER A 264 -39.01 -19.98 -4.01
CA SER A 264 -40.45 -20.24 -4.13
C SER A 264 -40.84 -21.66 -3.66
N GLN A 265 -40.06 -22.25 -2.75
CA GLN A 265 -40.27 -23.59 -2.20
C GLN A 265 -41.33 -23.57 -1.08
N PRO A 266 -42.24 -24.56 -0.98
CA PRO A 266 -43.13 -24.70 0.17
C PRO A 266 -42.35 -24.75 1.48
N GLY A 267 -42.77 -23.97 2.48
CA GLY A 267 -42.07 -23.86 3.77
C GLY A 267 -40.85 -22.92 3.77
N ARG A 268 -40.51 -22.26 2.65
CA ARG A 268 -39.47 -21.22 2.60
C ARG A 268 -40.11 -19.83 2.46
N SER A 269 -39.60 -18.85 3.20
CA SER A 269 -40.01 -17.45 3.07
C SER A 269 -38.79 -16.53 3.13
N ILE A 270 -38.23 -16.26 1.94
CA ILE A 270 -36.99 -15.48 1.78
C ILE A 270 -37.24 -14.34 0.79
N SER A 271 -36.94 -13.11 1.23
CA SER A 271 -37.08 -11.89 0.41
C SER A 271 -36.01 -11.86 -0.66
N HIS A 272 -36.42 -11.89 -1.93
CA HIS A 272 -35.52 -11.98 -3.07
C HIS A 272 -35.90 -11.02 -4.20
N PHE A 273 -34.92 -10.67 -5.02
CA PHE A 273 -35.01 -9.65 -6.07
C PHE A 273 -34.19 -10.05 -7.30
N GLU A 274 -34.66 -9.64 -8.48
CA GLU A 274 -33.94 -9.83 -9.74
C GLU A 274 -32.80 -8.79 -9.90
N CYS A 275 -33.02 -7.53 -9.50
CA CYS A 275 -32.05 -6.43 -9.67
C CYS A 275 -31.75 -5.67 -8.35
N ILE A 276 -30.52 -5.19 -8.20
CA ILE A 276 -30.01 -4.55 -6.96
C ILE A 276 -30.85 -3.32 -6.57
N GLU A 277 -31.25 -2.52 -7.55
CA GLU A 277 -32.00 -1.27 -7.37
C GLU A 277 -33.39 -1.51 -6.75
N THR A 278 -33.97 -2.70 -6.95
CA THR A 278 -35.24 -3.08 -6.32
C THR A 278 -35.04 -3.54 -4.87
N ALA A 279 -33.94 -4.25 -4.58
CA ALA A 279 -33.56 -4.62 -3.22
C ALA A 279 -33.21 -3.39 -2.36
N LEU A 280 -32.46 -2.43 -2.90
CA LEU A 280 -32.13 -1.16 -2.26
C LEU A 280 -33.39 -0.41 -1.82
N LYS A 281 -34.31 -0.12 -2.77
CA LYS A 281 -35.59 0.55 -2.48
C LYS A 281 -36.42 -0.21 -1.43
N PHE A 282 -36.38 -1.54 -1.43
CA PHE A 282 -37.09 -2.37 -0.46
C PHE A 282 -36.53 -2.30 0.96
N VAL A 283 -35.20 -2.27 1.13
CA VAL A 283 -34.57 -2.14 2.46
C VAL A 283 -34.61 -0.70 2.96
N GLU A 284 -34.46 0.30 2.08
CA GLU A 284 -34.57 1.72 2.42
C GLU A 284 -35.92 2.07 3.02
N ALA A 285 -37.01 1.56 2.42
CA ALA A 285 -38.39 1.73 2.87
C ALA A 285 -38.71 1.07 4.22
N ARG A 286 -37.78 0.33 4.84
CA ARG A 286 -37.97 -0.37 6.13
C ARG A 286 -36.91 0.03 7.15
N PRO A 287 -37.04 1.20 7.80
CA PRO A 287 -36.02 1.71 8.74
C PRO A 287 -35.79 0.81 9.97
N ASN A 288 -36.75 -0.03 10.32
CA ASN A 288 -36.71 -0.87 11.54
C ASN A 288 -36.09 -2.26 11.31
N LEU A 289 -35.55 -2.57 10.12
CA LEU A 289 -34.94 -3.86 9.79
C LEU A 289 -33.45 -3.73 9.45
N PRO A 290 -32.64 -4.80 9.66
CA PRO A 290 -31.26 -4.84 9.18
C PRO A 290 -31.19 -4.62 7.66
N LYS A 291 -30.47 -3.59 7.22
CA LYS A 291 -30.30 -3.24 5.80
C LYS A 291 -29.18 -4.05 5.16
N LEU A 292 -29.39 -5.36 5.07
CA LEU A 292 -28.44 -6.35 4.57
C LEU A 292 -28.90 -6.92 3.22
N ILE A 293 -28.01 -6.91 2.23
CA ILE A 293 -28.24 -7.38 0.86
C ILE A 293 -27.16 -8.41 0.50
N PHE A 294 -27.58 -9.60 0.10
CA PHE A 294 -26.72 -10.63 -0.49
C PHE A 294 -26.79 -10.58 -2.01
N LEU A 295 -25.66 -10.33 -2.68
CA LEU A 295 -25.54 -10.43 -4.13
C LEU A 295 -25.03 -11.82 -4.48
N HIS A 296 -25.86 -12.67 -5.07
CA HIS A 296 -25.44 -14.03 -5.44
C HIS A 296 -24.55 -14.06 -6.67
N THR A 297 -23.86 -15.19 -6.86
CA THR A 297 -23.06 -15.55 -8.04
C THR A 297 -23.69 -15.04 -9.34
N GLY A 298 -22.97 -14.20 -10.09
CA GLY A 298 -23.44 -13.60 -11.33
C GLY A 298 -22.82 -12.24 -11.64
N ARG A 299 -23.15 -11.72 -12.83
CA ARG A 299 -22.83 -10.36 -13.25
C ARG A 299 -24.07 -9.49 -13.13
N HIS A 300 -24.01 -8.47 -12.28
CA HIS A 300 -25.07 -7.53 -11.97
C HIS A 300 -24.75 -6.20 -12.68
N THR A 301 -25.54 -5.87 -13.70
CA THR A 301 -25.41 -4.61 -14.47
C THR A 301 -26.60 -3.70 -14.16
N PRO A 302 -26.51 -2.81 -13.16
CA PRO A 302 -27.63 -1.94 -12.79
C PRO A 302 -27.92 -0.90 -13.88
N GLU A 303 -29.19 -0.58 -14.09
CA GLU A 303 -29.64 0.41 -15.08
C GLU A 303 -29.37 1.85 -14.63
N THR A 304 -29.31 2.09 -13.31
CA THR A 304 -28.97 3.40 -12.72
C THR A 304 -27.81 3.28 -11.73
N PRO A 305 -27.05 4.36 -11.49
CA PRO A 305 -25.91 4.32 -10.56
C PRO A 305 -26.32 3.89 -9.15
N ILE A 306 -25.52 3.03 -8.50
CA ILE A 306 -25.78 2.61 -7.11
C ILE A 306 -25.26 3.72 -6.19
N ILE A 307 -26.14 4.62 -5.78
CA ILE A 307 -25.84 5.70 -4.83
C ILE A 307 -26.34 5.29 -3.46
N ILE A 308 -25.42 5.10 -2.50
CA ILE A 308 -25.73 4.77 -1.12
C ILE A 308 -25.52 6.04 -0.28
N GLY A 309 -26.61 6.57 0.26
CA GLY A 309 -26.64 7.79 1.05
C GLY A 309 -27.85 7.84 1.98
N GLY A 310 -27.83 8.76 2.95
CA GLY A 310 -28.91 8.96 3.92
C GLY A 310 -29.10 7.84 4.96
N THR A 311 -28.82 6.57 4.64
CA THR A 311 -28.82 5.46 5.61
C THR A 311 -27.72 4.43 5.35
N SER A 312 -27.27 3.75 6.40
CA SER A 312 -26.38 2.59 6.32
C SER A 312 -27.01 1.45 5.52
N ILE A 313 -26.28 0.90 4.55
CA ILE A 313 -26.63 -0.31 3.79
C ILE A 313 -25.41 -1.23 3.73
N GLN A 314 -25.64 -2.53 3.86
CA GLN A 314 -24.60 -3.56 3.89
C GLN A 314 -24.81 -4.52 2.71
N ILE A 315 -23.84 -4.58 1.81
CA ILE A 315 -23.88 -5.38 0.58
C ILE A 315 -22.75 -6.42 0.64
N ILE A 316 -23.09 -7.70 0.47
CA ILE A 316 -22.16 -8.82 0.58
C ILE A 316 -22.32 -9.76 -0.61
N GLY A 317 -21.24 -10.10 -1.29
CA GLY A 317 -21.25 -11.17 -2.29
C GLY A 317 -21.45 -12.55 -1.65
N ALA A 318 -22.29 -13.38 -2.27
CA ALA A 318 -22.65 -14.73 -1.84
C ALA A 318 -22.29 -15.73 -2.94
N SER A 319 -21.38 -16.66 -2.64
CA SER A 319 -20.98 -17.75 -3.54
C SER A 319 -20.29 -18.89 -2.78
N SER A 320 -20.00 -19.97 -3.50
CA SER A 320 -19.30 -21.16 -2.98
C SER A 320 -17.78 -21.09 -3.18
N GLY A 321 -17.03 -21.67 -2.24
CA GLY A 321 -15.56 -21.74 -2.28
C GLY A 321 -14.88 -20.76 -1.33
N THR A 322 -13.69 -20.30 -1.73
CA THR A 322 -12.84 -19.38 -0.96
C THR A 322 -13.26 -17.91 -1.13
N GLU A 323 -12.73 -17.03 -0.28
CA GLU A 323 -12.89 -15.57 -0.37
C GLU A 323 -12.61 -15.05 -1.79
N LEU A 324 -11.53 -15.52 -2.43
CA LEU A 324 -11.16 -15.16 -3.79
C LEU A 324 -12.13 -15.71 -4.85
N ASN A 325 -12.69 -16.91 -4.66
CA ASN A 325 -13.73 -17.42 -5.57
C ASN A 325 -14.98 -16.53 -5.51
N ILE A 326 -15.41 -16.17 -4.29
CA ILE A 326 -16.61 -15.36 -4.08
C ILE A 326 -16.43 -13.99 -4.74
N MET A 327 -15.32 -13.30 -4.48
CA MET A 327 -15.00 -12.01 -5.11
C MET A 327 -15.07 -12.07 -6.65
N ASN A 328 -14.44 -13.08 -7.29
CA ASN A 328 -14.45 -13.23 -8.75
C ASN A 328 -15.82 -13.65 -9.33
N SER A 329 -16.69 -14.26 -8.52
CA SER A 329 -17.99 -14.79 -8.96
C SER A 329 -19.15 -13.80 -8.88
N VAL A 330 -19.04 -12.77 -8.04
CA VAL A 330 -20.06 -11.73 -7.82
C VAL A 330 -19.53 -10.41 -8.36
N ILE A 331 -19.94 -10.05 -9.57
CA ILE A 331 -19.43 -8.89 -10.30
C ILE A 331 -20.53 -7.83 -10.41
N ILE A 332 -20.25 -6.59 -9.99
CA ILE A 332 -21.09 -5.41 -10.27
C ILE A 332 -20.39 -4.61 -11.37
N GLU A 333 -21.04 -4.39 -12.52
CA GLU A 333 -20.44 -3.73 -13.69
C GLU A 333 -21.29 -2.60 -14.24
N ASN A 334 -20.68 -1.45 -14.52
CA ASN A 334 -21.31 -0.31 -15.21
C ASN A 334 -20.39 0.22 -16.33
N GLN A 335 -20.99 0.70 -17.42
CA GLN A 335 -20.33 1.19 -18.63
C GLN A 335 -20.53 2.69 -18.89
N ARG A 336 -21.43 3.35 -18.15
CA ARG A 336 -21.81 4.75 -18.37
C ARG A 336 -21.40 5.61 -17.19
N ASP A 337 -21.79 5.15 -16.00
CA ASP A 337 -21.68 5.89 -14.75
C ASP A 337 -20.79 5.17 -13.72
N THR A 338 -20.54 5.85 -12.61
CA THR A 338 -19.88 5.27 -11.43
C THR A 338 -20.66 4.05 -10.94
N VAL A 339 -19.98 2.93 -10.71
CA VAL A 339 -20.63 1.65 -10.38
C VAL A 339 -21.31 1.72 -9.01
N VAL A 340 -20.57 2.18 -7.99
CA VAL A 340 -21.05 2.41 -6.62
C VAL A 340 -20.50 3.74 -6.10
N SER A 341 -21.38 4.61 -5.61
CA SER A 341 -21.05 5.88 -4.95
C SER A 341 -21.57 5.89 -3.52
N PHE A 342 -20.65 5.94 -2.55
CA PHE A 342 -20.96 6.26 -1.16
C PHE A 342 -20.94 7.78 -0.96
N VAL A 343 -22.06 8.31 -0.46
CA VAL A 343 -22.26 9.76 -0.24
C VAL A 343 -22.70 10.02 1.21
N ASN A 344 -22.90 11.29 1.57
CA ASN A 344 -23.34 11.70 2.91
C ASN A 344 -24.50 10.83 3.47
N GLY A 345 -24.40 10.44 4.74
CA GLY A 345 -25.36 9.57 5.42
C GLY A 345 -25.15 8.07 5.22
N SER A 346 -24.14 7.65 4.45
CA SER A 346 -23.71 6.23 4.34
C SER A 346 -22.80 5.75 5.49
N LEU A 347 -22.86 6.42 6.65
CA LEU A 347 -22.09 6.10 7.85
C LEU A 347 -22.35 4.66 8.30
N GLY A 348 -21.31 3.83 8.42
CA GLY A 348 -21.46 2.43 8.82
C GLY A 348 -22.00 1.49 7.73
N SER A 349 -22.11 1.96 6.48
CA SER A 349 -22.34 1.07 5.33
C SER A 349 -21.19 0.07 5.16
N TYR A 350 -21.48 -1.06 4.50
CA TYR A 350 -20.51 -2.12 4.21
C TYR A 350 -20.62 -2.57 2.74
N LEU A 351 -19.48 -2.82 2.10
CA LEU A 351 -19.40 -3.51 0.81
C LEU A 351 -18.29 -4.57 0.87
N GLY A 352 -18.60 -5.82 0.52
CA GLY A 352 -17.58 -6.87 0.58
C GLY A 352 -17.89 -8.15 -0.19
N TYR A 353 -16.83 -8.96 -0.34
CA TYR A 353 -16.83 -10.25 -1.03
C TYR A 353 -17.30 -10.18 -2.50
N CYS A 354 -16.96 -9.13 -3.24
CA CYS A 354 -17.40 -8.90 -4.62
C CYS A 354 -16.33 -8.22 -5.49
N THR A 355 -16.59 -8.12 -6.80
CA THR A 355 -15.82 -7.28 -7.73
C THR A 355 -16.67 -6.08 -8.18
N THR A 356 -16.10 -4.86 -8.22
CA THR A 356 -16.69 -3.72 -8.94
C THR A 356 -15.88 -3.38 -10.20
N VAL A 357 -16.57 -3.19 -11.32
CA VAL A 357 -15.97 -3.02 -12.65
C VAL A 357 -16.55 -1.79 -13.35
N PHE A 358 -15.73 -0.77 -13.61
CA PHE A 358 -16.11 0.32 -14.52
C PHE A 358 -15.49 0.11 -15.90
N ASN A 359 -16.34 -0.16 -16.89
CA ASN A 359 -15.95 -0.65 -18.21
C ASN A 359 -16.57 0.19 -19.35
N PRO A 360 -16.08 1.43 -19.57
CA PRO A 360 -16.74 2.39 -20.45
C PRO A 360 -16.77 1.99 -21.93
N ASP A 361 -17.89 2.26 -22.59
CA ASP A 361 -18.08 1.97 -24.02
C ASP A 361 -17.12 2.79 -24.90
N LYS A 362 -16.27 2.08 -25.67
CA LYS A 362 -15.22 2.67 -26.53
C LYS A 362 -15.75 3.62 -27.61
N ALA A 363 -17.05 3.59 -27.91
CA ALA A 363 -17.72 4.49 -28.85
C ALA A 363 -17.93 5.92 -28.29
N THR A 364 -17.99 6.09 -26.97
CA THR A 364 -18.39 7.35 -26.31
C THR A 364 -17.21 8.29 -26.03
N THR A 365 -15.98 7.87 -26.39
CA THR A 365 -14.68 8.49 -26.06
C THR A 365 -14.54 9.99 -26.39
N SER A 366 -15.40 10.55 -27.23
CA SER A 366 -15.35 11.96 -27.65
C SER A 366 -15.83 12.95 -26.59
N GLN A 367 -16.67 12.55 -25.61
CA GLN A 367 -17.25 13.48 -24.61
C GLN A 367 -17.46 12.84 -23.22
N LEU A 368 -17.29 13.66 -22.18
CA LEU A 368 -17.90 13.58 -20.84
C LEU A 368 -17.49 12.51 -19.79
N HIS A 369 -16.73 11.44 -20.08
CA HIS A 369 -16.26 10.52 -19.02
C HIS A 369 -15.12 11.08 -18.11
N VAL A 370 -15.34 12.24 -17.47
CA VAL A 370 -14.32 12.97 -16.67
C VAL A 370 -14.36 12.60 -15.18
N ASN A 371 -15.46 12.05 -14.66
CA ASN A 371 -15.69 11.84 -13.22
C ASN A 371 -16.41 10.51 -12.87
N HIS A 372 -16.14 9.42 -13.60
CA HIS A 372 -16.68 8.09 -13.28
C HIS A 372 -15.60 7.12 -12.79
N TYR A 373 -16.00 6.20 -11.92
CA TYR A 373 -15.10 5.34 -11.14
C TYR A 373 -15.72 3.94 -10.93
N ALA A 374 -14.91 2.93 -10.64
CA ALA A 374 -15.42 1.63 -10.19
C ALA A 374 -15.92 1.68 -8.73
N LEU A 375 -15.45 2.65 -7.95
CA LEU A 375 -15.91 2.93 -6.59
C LEU A 375 -15.62 4.40 -6.23
N GLN A 376 -16.63 5.13 -5.74
CA GLN A 376 -16.52 6.52 -5.31
C GLN A 376 -16.98 6.69 -3.86
N ILE A 377 -16.27 7.51 -3.10
CA ILE A 377 -16.54 7.79 -1.68
C ILE A 377 -16.36 9.29 -1.46
N ILE A 378 -17.45 9.98 -1.12
CA ILE A 378 -17.48 11.44 -0.98
C ILE A 378 -18.29 11.91 0.23
N ASP A 379 -17.94 13.10 0.72
CA ASP A 379 -18.58 13.75 1.88
C ASP A 379 -18.38 12.95 3.18
N GLU A 380 -19.03 13.37 4.28
CA GLU A 380 -18.89 12.78 5.61
C GLU A 380 -19.30 11.29 5.63
N THR A 381 -18.30 10.41 5.55
CA THR A 381 -18.48 8.98 5.32
C THR A 381 -17.41 8.15 6.04
N ASP A 382 -17.86 7.17 6.82
CA ASP A 382 -17.03 6.10 7.39
C ASP A 382 -17.64 4.75 6.99
N VAL A 383 -17.47 4.42 5.70
CA VAL A 383 -17.88 3.17 5.07
C VAL A 383 -16.77 2.12 5.20
N VAL A 384 -17.15 0.85 5.39
CA VAL A 384 -16.20 -0.27 5.40
C VAL A 384 -16.27 -1.03 4.09
N ILE A 385 -15.11 -1.25 3.47
CA ILE A 385 -14.98 -1.97 2.20
C ILE A 385 -13.93 -3.07 2.41
N ASP A 386 -14.32 -4.32 2.19
CA ASP A 386 -13.62 -5.47 2.78
C ASP A 386 -13.72 -6.70 1.86
N HIS A 387 -12.58 -7.23 1.40
CA HIS A 387 -12.53 -8.26 0.36
C HIS A 387 -13.28 -7.81 -0.91
N VAL A 388 -12.81 -6.74 -1.54
CA VAL A 388 -13.36 -6.24 -2.82
C VAL A 388 -12.27 -6.12 -3.87
N ILE A 389 -12.51 -6.66 -5.06
CA ILE A 389 -11.70 -6.43 -6.25
C ILE A 389 -12.27 -5.18 -6.96
N ILE A 390 -11.44 -4.18 -7.23
CA ILE A 390 -11.84 -2.89 -7.80
C ILE A 390 -11.05 -2.67 -9.09
N HIS A 391 -11.73 -2.64 -10.23
CA HIS A 391 -11.11 -2.65 -11.55
C HIS A 391 -11.75 -1.62 -12.50
N SER A 392 -10.93 -0.94 -13.32
CA SER A 392 -11.45 0.00 -14.32
C SER A 392 -10.65 0.02 -15.63
N ASN A 393 -11.38 -0.17 -16.74
CA ASN A 393 -10.88 -0.01 -18.11
C ASN A 393 -10.96 1.45 -18.60
N SER A 394 -11.18 2.42 -17.70
CA SER A 394 -11.22 3.84 -18.06
C SER A 394 -9.82 4.43 -18.18
N PHE A 395 -9.53 5.01 -19.34
CA PHE A 395 -8.34 5.84 -19.55
C PHE A 395 -8.41 7.22 -18.87
N VAL A 396 -9.50 7.54 -18.15
CA VAL A 396 -9.71 8.81 -17.43
C VAL A 396 -10.25 8.53 -16.03
N GLY A 397 -9.73 9.24 -15.02
CA GLY A 397 -10.13 9.07 -13.63
C GLY A 397 -9.32 8.00 -12.91
N ALA A 398 -9.98 7.20 -12.08
CA ALA A 398 -9.38 6.17 -11.24
C ALA A 398 -10.32 4.97 -11.07
N ALA A 399 -9.83 3.84 -10.57
CA ALA A 399 -10.70 2.74 -10.18
C ALA A 399 -11.42 3.06 -8.85
N LEU A 400 -10.67 3.49 -7.83
CA LEU A 400 -11.18 3.96 -6.54
C LEU A 400 -10.91 5.46 -6.37
N CYS A 401 -11.93 6.21 -5.95
CA CYS A 401 -11.88 7.66 -5.75
C CYS A 401 -12.44 8.07 -4.39
N VAL A 402 -11.64 8.73 -3.56
CA VAL A 402 -12.02 9.26 -2.24
C VAL A 402 -11.80 10.77 -2.23
N LYS A 403 -12.86 11.57 -2.04
CA LYS A 403 -12.79 13.04 -2.18
C LYS A 403 -13.56 13.79 -1.10
N LYS A 404 -13.14 15.05 -0.89
CA LYS A 404 -13.66 16.03 0.08
C LYS A 404 -13.27 15.72 1.54
N ALA A 405 -13.25 16.78 2.35
CA ALA A 405 -13.20 16.66 3.81
C ALA A 405 -14.37 15.80 4.33
N GLY A 406 -14.11 15.01 5.38
CA GLY A 406 -15.09 14.10 5.98
C GLY A 406 -15.12 12.69 5.38
N ALA A 407 -14.60 12.48 4.16
CA ALA A 407 -14.47 11.14 3.59
C ALA A 407 -13.32 10.38 4.26
N ASN A 408 -13.63 9.33 5.01
CA ASN A 408 -12.67 8.55 5.80
C ASN A 408 -13.02 7.03 5.82
N PRO A 409 -13.03 6.36 4.65
CA PRO A 409 -13.39 4.95 4.55
C PRO A 409 -12.36 4.02 5.21
N LYS A 410 -12.81 2.83 5.65
CA LYS A 410 -11.92 1.73 6.06
C LYS A 410 -11.92 0.65 4.99
N ILE A 411 -10.83 0.55 4.24
CA ILE A 411 -10.68 -0.33 3.08
C ILE A 411 -9.63 -1.39 3.43
N ARG A 412 -9.98 -2.67 3.37
CA ARG A 412 -9.08 -3.77 3.78
C ARG A 412 -9.23 -5.02 2.93
N HIS A 413 -8.14 -5.79 2.78
CA HIS A 413 -8.12 -7.01 1.97
C HIS A 413 -8.61 -6.80 0.51
N CYS A 414 -8.52 -5.56 0.01
CA CYS A 414 -9.00 -5.18 -1.32
C CYS A 414 -7.89 -5.30 -2.37
N ILE A 415 -8.28 -5.61 -3.60
CA ILE A 415 -7.38 -5.74 -4.75
C ILE A 415 -7.74 -4.64 -5.75
N VAL A 416 -6.85 -3.68 -5.98
CA VAL A 416 -7.04 -2.58 -6.95
C VAL A 416 -6.05 -2.75 -8.09
N SER A 417 -6.45 -3.47 -9.14
CA SER A 417 -5.49 -3.93 -10.15
C SER A 417 -5.94 -3.86 -11.61
N ASP A 418 -4.91 -3.85 -12.47
CA ASP A 418 -5.02 -3.93 -13.93
C ASP A 418 -5.80 -2.75 -14.56
N CYS A 419 -5.84 -1.60 -13.88
CA CYS A 419 -6.63 -0.45 -14.30
C CYS A 419 -5.88 0.42 -15.33
N GLU A 420 -6.59 0.92 -16.34
CA GLU A 420 -6.01 1.65 -17.48
C GLU A 420 -5.64 3.13 -17.17
N ASN A 421 -5.83 3.58 -15.93
CA ASN A 421 -5.30 4.85 -15.41
C ASN A 421 -4.83 4.70 -13.95
N VAL A 422 -5.36 5.49 -13.01
CA VAL A 422 -4.99 5.45 -11.58
C VAL A 422 -5.69 4.29 -10.86
N GLY A 423 -4.98 3.61 -9.96
CA GLY A 423 -5.59 2.65 -9.03
C GLY A 423 -6.48 3.35 -8.01
N ILE A 424 -5.86 4.03 -7.04
CA ILE A 424 -6.54 4.74 -5.95
C ILE A 424 -6.21 6.24 -6.00
N PHE A 425 -7.23 7.10 -6.08
CA PHE A 425 -7.10 8.55 -6.01
C PHE A 425 -7.74 9.11 -4.73
N ILE A 426 -6.99 9.88 -3.94
CA ILE A 426 -7.45 10.54 -2.71
C ILE A 426 -7.18 12.04 -2.82
N SER A 427 -8.21 12.90 -2.68
CA SER A 427 -8.08 14.35 -2.88
C SER A 427 -8.93 15.19 -1.91
N ASP A 428 -8.58 16.47 -1.82
CA ASP A 428 -9.43 17.55 -1.29
C ASP A 428 -9.70 17.45 0.22
N ASN A 429 -8.63 17.24 1.01
CA ASN A 429 -8.64 16.98 2.46
C ASN A 429 -9.30 15.64 2.87
N ALA A 430 -9.54 14.73 1.92
CA ALA A 430 -10.00 13.38 2.24
C ALA A 430 -8.96 12.58 3.05
N LEU A 431 -9.47 11.66 3.86
CA LEU A 431 -8.71 10.69 4.64
C LEU A 431 -8.94 9.29 4.05
N GLY A 432 -9.00 8.27 4.90
CA GLY A 432 -9.14 6.87 4.51
C GLY A 432 -8.07 6.00 5.15
N ARG A 433 -8.42 4.77 5.47
CA ARG A 433 -7.53 3.75 6.04
C ARG A 433 -7.49 2.56 5.12
N PHE A 434 -6.30 2.20 4.67
CA PHE A 434 -6.03 1.10 3.77
C PHE A 434 -5.15 0.09 4.53
N GLU A 435 -5.67 -1.09 4.83
CA GLU A 435 -4.93 -2.14 5.55
C GLU A 435 -4.94 -3.46 4.76
N ASP A 436 -3.77 -4.08 4.56
CA ASP A 436 -3.65 -5.39 3.90
C ASP A 436 -4.23 -5.43 2.47
N CYS A 437 -4.08 -4.34 1.72
CA CYS A 437 -4.56 -4.21 0.33
C CYS A 437 -3.46 -4.44 -0.73
N GLU A 438 -3.84 -5.01 -1.86
CA GLU A 438 -3.04 -5.22 -3.08
C GLU A 438 -3.36 -4.11 -4.09
N ILE A 439 -2.35 -3.40 -4.61
CA ILE A 439 -2.49 -2.33 -5.61
C ILE A 439 -1.48 -2.61 -6.73
N ALA A 440 -1.96 -3.15 -7.86
CA ALA A 440 -1.07 -3.83 -8.80
C ALA A 440 -1.34 -3.56 -10.28
N ARG A 441 -0.28 -3.49 -11.09
CA ARG A 441 -0.37 -3.50 -12.58
C ARG A 441 -1.19 -2.34 -13.18
N ASN A 442 -1.45 -1.29 -12.41
CA ASN A 442 -2.15 -0.10 -12.85
C ASN A 442 -1.29 0.72 -13.85
N ASN A 443 -1.94 1.42 -14.77
CA ASN A 443 -1.30 2.00 -15.95
C ASN A 443 -0.65 3.36 -15.69
N LEU A 444 -1.21 4.17 -14.80
CA LEU A 444 -0.59 5.37 -14.22
C LEU A 444 -0.18 5.07 -12.76
N ALA A 445 -0.42 6.02 -11.84
CA ALA A 445 -0.09 5.85 -10.43
C ALA A 445 -0.91 4.72 -9.76
N GLY A 446 -0.25 3.88 -8.95
CA GLY A 446 -0.93 2.91 -8.10
C GLY A 446 -1.81 3.61 -7.05
N VAL A 447 -1.20 4.54 -6.31
CA VAL A 447 -1.87 5.45 -5.37
C VAL A 447 -1.51 6.90 -5.71
N TRP A 448 -2.48 7.80 -5.80
CA TRP A 448 -2.25 9.24 -5.98
C TRP A 448 -2.98 10.04 -4.89
N VAL A 449 -2.20 10.80 -4.12
CA VAL A 449 -2.69 11.70 -3.06
C VAL A 449 -2.51 13.16 -3.50
N LYS A 450 -3.60 13.95 -3.51
CA LYS A 450 -3.62 15.35 -3.96
C LYS A 450 -4.32 16.28 -2.94
N ASN A 451 -4.11 17.60 -3.01
CA ASN A 451 -4.92 18.64 -2.35
C ASN A 451 -5.15 18.40 -0.84
N GLN A 452 -4.08 18.43 -0.05
CA GLN A 452 -4.12 18.27 1.43
C GLN A 452 -4.69 16.93 1.94
N ALA A 453 -5.03 15.97 1.07
CA ALA A 453 -5.50 14.66 1.48
C ALA A 453 -4.43 13.91 2.31
N ASN A 454 -4.87 13.17 3.32
CA ASN A 454 -3.98 12.50 4.29
C ASN A 454 -4.45 11.07 4.63
N PRO A 455 -4.45 10.14 3.65
CA PRO A 455 -4.81 8.75 3.88
C PRO A 455 -3.73 7.98 4.68
N PHE A 456 -4.15 6.91 5.34
CA PHE A 456 -3.27 6.01 6.11
C PHE A 456 -3.22 4.65 5.43
N PHE A 457 -2.05 4.24 4.93
CA PHE A 457 -1.79 2.95 4.29
C PHE A 457 -0.90 2.09 5.18
N ARG A 458 -1.21 0.79 5.28
CA ARG A 458 -0.50 -0.11 6.19
C ARG A 458 -0.52 -1.57 5.75
N ARG A 459 0.65 -2.20 5.67
CA ARG A 459 0.80 -3.58 5.11
C ARG A 459 0.21 -3.71 3.69
N CYS A 460 0.19 -2.61 2.93
CA CYS A 460 -0.28 -2.63 1.54
C CYS A 460 0.87 -2.99 0.60
N HIS A 461 0.54 -3.68 -0.48
CA HIS A 461 1.47 -4.09 -1.52
C HIS A 461 1.21 -3.25 -2.78
N ILE A 462 2.21 -2.54 -3.29
CA ILE A 462 2.03 -1.50 -4.32
C ILE A 462 3.06 -1.72 -5.44
N HIS A 463 2.70 -2.56 -6.43
CA HIS A 463 3.71 -3.16 -7.30
C HIS A 463 3.34 -3.34 -8.77
N HIS A 464 4.36 -3.53 -9.61
CA HIS A 464 4.25 -3.83 -11.04
C HIS A 464 3.46 -2.79 -11.86
N GLY A 465 3.28 -1.56 -11.34
CA GLY A 465 2.65 -0.46 -12.06
C GLY A 465 3.48 -0.01 -13.27
N ARG A 466 2.80 0.45 -14.33
CA ARG A 466 3.45 0.94 -15.55
C ARG A 466 3.97 2.38 -15.45
N ASP A 467 3.77 3.02 -14.29
CA ASP A 467 4.27 4.35 -13.94
C ASP A 467 4.82 4.34 -12.49
N VAL A 468 4.55 5.38 -11.69
CA VAL A 468 4.88 5.51 -10.25
C VAL A 468 4.02 4.59 -9.36
N GLY A 469 4.59 4.04 -8.28
CA GLY A 469 3.85 3.30 -7.25
C GLY A 469 2.93 4.21 -6.41
N ILE A 470 3.52 5.15 -5.66
CA ILE A 470 2.81 6.17 -4.86
C ILE A 470 3.19 7.57 -5.35
N PHE A 471 2.23 8.36 -5.83
CA PHE A 471 2.41 9.76 -6.20
C PHE A 471 1.75 10.70 -5.18
N THR A 472 2.50 11.66 -4.66
CA THR A 472 1.98 12.67 -3.73
C THR A 472 2.24 14.07 -4.27
N PHE A 473 1.18 14.88 -4.38
CA PHE A 473 1.14 16.05 -5.26
C PHE A 473 0.31 17.21 -4.67
N GLU A 474 0.62 18.45 -5.01
CA GLU A 474 -0.12 19.67 -4.60
C GLU A 474 -0.48 19.68 -3.09
N ASN A 475 0.55 19.70 -2.24
CA ASN A 475 0.42 19.61 -0.78
C ASN A 475 -0.25 18.31 -0.27
N GLY A 476 -0.33 17.26 -1.08
CA GLY A 476 -0.76 15.93 -0.62
C GLY A 476 0.12 15.41 0.52
N HIS A 477 -0.51 14.80 1.51
CA HIS A 477 0.15 14.13 2.63
C HIS A 477 0.09 12.60 2.41
N GLY A 478 -0.37 11.85 3.41
CA GLY A 478 -0.39 10.40 3.41
C GLY A 478 0.64 9.82 4.38
N PHE A 479 0.23 8.79 5.12
CA PHE A 479 1.06 8.06 6.06
C PHE A 479 1.13 6.59 5.64
N PHE A 480 2.33 6.08 5.40
CA PHE A 480 2.58 4.73 4.87
C PHE A 480 3.42 3.95 5.88
N GLU A 481 2.87 2.88 6.46
CA GLU A 481 3.55 2.01 7.43
C GLU A 481 3.69 0.57 6.92
N LYS A 482 4.92 0.03 6.86
CA LYS A 482 5.16 -1.39 6.51
C LYS A 482 4.51 -1.80 5.19
N CYS A 483 4.44 -0.88 4.23
CA CYS A 483 4.06 -1.21 2.86
C CYS A 483 5.27 -1.78 2.12
N ASP A 484 5.01 -2.63 1.14
CA ASP A 484 6.00 -3.12 0.19
C ASP A 484 5.69 -2.52 -1.19
N ILE A 485 6.68 -1.88 -1.80
CA ILE A 485 6.54 -0.97 -2.95
C ILE A 485 7.63 -1.31 -3.97
N HIS A 486 7.31 -2.17 -4.95
CA HIS A 486 8.33 -2.76 -5.81
C HIS A 486 7.94 -2.98 -7.27
N SER A 487 8.92 -3.29 -8.14
CA SER A 487 8.72 -3.59 -9.58
C SER A 487 7.97 -2.51 -10.40
N ASN A 488 7.80 -1.30 -9.87
CA ASN A 488 7.13 -0.19 -10.57
C ASN A 488 8.07 0.40 -11.64
N ARG A 489 7.50 0.80 -12.78
CA ARG A 489 8.26 1.17 -13.98
C ARG A 489 8.95 2.54 -13.86
N ILE A 490 8.36 3.49 -13.13
CA ILE A 490 9.01 4.75 -12.79
C ILE A 490 9.55 4.63 -11.36
N SER A 491 9.03 5.36 -10.40
CA SER A 491 9.55 5.39 -9.03
C SER A 491 8.66 4.57 -8.08
N GLY A 492 9.23 4.13 -6.96
CA GLY A 492 8.42 3.55 -5.88
C GLY A 492 7.52 4.63 -5.26
N ILE A 493 8.10 5.77 -4.93
CA ILE A 493 7.40 6.95 -4.41
C ILE A 493 7.85 8.22 -5.12
N GLU A 494 6.93 9.06 -5.57
CA GLU A 494 7.18 10.41 -6.03
C GLU A 494 6.49 11.46 -5.15
N VAL A 495 7.22 12.53 -4.82
CA VAL A 495 6.77 13.66 -3.99
C VAL A 495 7.03 14.96 -4.73
N LYS A 496 5.95 15.67 -5.03
CA LYS A 496 5.94 16.80 -5.97
C LYS A 496 5.05 17.96 -5.47
N ASN A 497 5.37 19.20 -5.86
CA ASN A 497 4.57 20.41 -5.56
C ASN A 497 4.17 20.53 -4.09
N HIS A 498 5.16 20.75 -3.24
CA HIS A 498 5.03 20.95 -1.78
C HIS A 498 4.42 19.78 -0.98
N ALA A 499 4.10 18.64 -1.61
CA ALA A 499 3.65 17.43 -0.94
C ALA A 499 4.62 16.95 0.16
N ASN A 500 4.06 16.34 1.21
CA ASN A 500 4.79 15.97 2.41
C ASN A 500 4.22 14.69 3.06
N PRO A 501 4.42 13.51 2.44
CA PRO A 501 4.04 12.23 3.02
C PRO A 501 4.96 11.81 4.16
N THR A 502 4.51 10.85 4.97
CA THR A 502 5.32 10.17 5.99
C THR A 502 5.39 8.68 5.65
N VAL A 503 6.60 8.16 5.49
CA VAL A 503 6.85 6.78 5.03
C VAL A 503 7.78 6.10 6.02
N ILE A 504 7.26 5.08 6.72
CA ILE A 504 7.88 4.50 7.91
C ILE A 504 7.92 2.97 7.83
N ARG A 505 9.13 2.40 7.94
CA ARG A 505 9.36 0.94 7.97
C ARG A 505 8.82 0.19 6.75
N CYS A 506 8.79 0.84 5.59
CA CYS A 506 8.43 0.25 4.31
C CYS A 506 9.66 -0.35 3.61
N ASP A 507 9.41 -1.31 2.72
CA ASP A 507 10.38 -1.83 1.75
C ASP A 507 10.11 -1.18 0.38
N ILE A 508 11.17 -0.67 -0.28
CA ILE A 508 11.06 0.09 -1.54
C ILE A 508 12.16 -0.38 -2.50
N HIS A 509 11.84 -1.32 -3.40
CA HIS A 509 12.86 -2.08 -4.12
C HIS A 509 12.52 -2.47 -5.57
N ASN A 510 13.53 -2.93 -6.32
CA ASN A 510 13.38 -3.45 -7.68
C ASN A 510 12.61 -2.54 -8.67
N GLY A 511 12.55 -1.23 -8.42
CA GLY A 511 11.98 -0.25 -9.35
C GLY A 511 12.92 0.00 -10.53
N GLN A 512 12.34 0.26 -11.71
CA GLN A 512 13.10 0.51 -12.95
C GLN A 512 13.66 1.94 -13.04
N THR A 513 13.33 2.83 -12.08
CA THR A 513 14.06 4.10 -11.88
C THR A 513 14.54 4.25 -10.43
N GLY A 514 14.33 5.41 -9.79
CA GLY A 514 14.72 5.66 -8.41
C GLY A 514 13.69 5.14 -7.42
N GLY A 515 14.13 4.68 -6.24
CA GLY A 515 13.21 4.19 -5.21
C GLY A 515 12.25 5.28 -4.71
N ILE A 516 12.81 6.44 -4.37
CA ILE A 516 12.07 7.65 -3.97
C ILE A 516 12.55 8.84 -4.82
N TYR A 517 11.61 9.64 -5.33
CA TYR A 517 11.90 10.87 -6.07
C TYR A 517 11.19 12.07 -5.45
N VAL A 518 11.96 13.05 -4.96
CA VAL A 518 11.43 14.29 -4.36
C VAL A 518 11.84 15.49 -5.21
N HIS A 519 10.84 16.19 -5.76
CA HIS A 519 11.08 17.34 -6.64
C HIS A 519 9.99 18.43 -6.52
N GLU A 520 10.15 19.52 -7.27
CA GLU A 520 9.31 20.73 -7.23
C GLU A 520 8.92 21.15 -5.79
N LYS A 521 9.93 21.47 -4.98
CA LYS A 521 9.82 21.87 -3.56
C LYS A 521 9.06 20.87 -2.68
N GLY A 522 9.07 19.59 -3.08
CA GLY A 522 8.58 18.47 -2.29
C GLY A 522 9.34 18.32 -0.97
N ARG A 523 8.68 17.69 0.00
CA ARG A 523 9.25 17.38 1.31
C ARG A 523 9.19 15.88 1.53
N GLY A 524 8.57 15.42 2.63
CA GLY A 524 8.46 14.02 2.97
C GLY A 524 9.35 13.63 4.16
N GLN A 525 8.85 12.68 4.95
CA GLN A 525 9.52 12.12 6.13
C GLN A 525 9.74 10.62 5.89
N PHE A 526 10.93 10.25 5.45
CA PHE A 526 11.32 8.88 5.11
C PHE A 526 12.16 8.33 6.26
N MET A 527 11.57 7.47 7.09
CA MET A 527 12.21 6.97 8.31
C MET A 527 12.20 5.45 8.44
N GLU A 528 13.33 4.87 8.83
CA GLU A 528 13.44 3.45 9.19
C GLU A 528 13.02 2.48 8.06
N ASN A 529 13.07 2.93 6.79
CA ASN A 529 12.74 2.14 5.60
C ASN A 529 13.97 1.40 5.04
N ARG A 530 13.73 0.43 4.15
CA ARG A 530 14.78 -0.28 3.41
C ARG A 530 14.59 -0.03 1.91
N ILE A 531 15.61 0.52 1.26
CA ILE A 531 15.53 1.02 -0.11
C ILE A 531 16.65 0.37 -0.92
N TYR A 532 16.31 -0.60 -1.78
CA TYR A 532 17.34 -1.48 -2.35
C TYR A 532 17.08 -2.01 -3.76
N SER A 533 18.15 -2.40 -4.46
CA SER A 533 18.08 -3.07 -5.78
C SER A 533 17.26 -2.35 -6.86
N ASN A 534 17.12 -1.03 -6.75
CA ASN A 534 16.53 -0.17 -7.77
C ASN A 534 17.55 0.10 -8.90
N GLU A 535 17.07 0.28 -10.14
CA GLU A 535 17.93 0.47 -11.33
C GLU A 535 18.61 1.84 -11.38
N PHE A 536 18.07 2.84 -10.69
CA PHE A 536 18.70 4.16 -10.54
C PHE A 536 19.07 4.37 -9.05
N ALA A 537 19.08 5.60 -8.53
CA ALA A 537 19.49 5.82 -7.14
C ALA A 537 18.40 5.39 -6.15
N GLY A 538 18.80 5.06 -4.91
CA GLY A 538 17.83 4.79 -3.84
C GLY A 538 16.88 5.98 -3.61
N ILE A 539 17.44 7.19 -3.50
CA ILE A 539 16.67 8.44 -3.34
C ILE A 539 17.20 9.54 -4.25
N TRP A 540 16.30 10.25 -4.91
CA TRP A 540 16.53 11.47 -5.68
C TRP A 540 15.91 12.70 -4.99
N ILE A 541 16.68 13.79 -4.92
CA ILE A 541 16.25 15.08 -4.38
C ILE A 541 16.62 16.17 -5.38
N THR A 542 15.65 16.95 -5.85
CA THR A 542 15.91 18.04 -6.80
C THR A 542 14.92 19.20 -6.71
N SER A 543 15.10 20.23 -7.53
CA SER A 543 14.21 21.39 -7.68
C SER A 543 13.80 22.02 -6.34
N GLN A 544 14.82 22.42 -5.56
CA GLN A 544 14.66 23.09 -4.24
C GLN A 544 13.87 22.27 -3.20
N SER A 545 13.88 20.93 -3.28
CA SER A 545 13.20 20.04 -2.33
C SER A 545 13.95 19.85 -1.01
N GLU A 546 13.19 19.66 0.07
CA GLU A 546 13.69 19.63 1.45
C GLU A 546 13.14 18.41 2.26
N PRO A 547 13.40 17.16 1.83
CA PRO A 547 12.95 15.96 2.55
C PRO A 547 13.76 15.68 3.82
N THR A 548 13.23 14.86 4.71
CA THR A 548 13.97 14.26 5.83
C THR A 548 14.12 12.76 5.59
N ILE A 549 15.37 12.27 5.56
CA ILE A 549 15.76 10.90 5.26
C ILE A 549 16.54 10.42 6.47
N ARG A 550 15.91 9.62 7.34
CA ARG A 550 16.44 9.30 8.67
C ARG A 550 16.42 7.80 9.03
N LYS A 551 17.54 7.24 9.48
CA LYS A 551 17.69 5.81 9.87
C LYS A 551 17.30 4.77 8.79
N ASN A 552 17.34 5.10 7.50
CA ASN A 552 17.01 4.15 6.45
C ASN A 552 18.22 3.26 6.10
N GLU A 553 17.97 2.05 5.62
CA GLU A 553 18.97 1.23 4.91
C GLU A 553 18.86 1.51 3.41
N ILE A 554 19.96 1.89 2.75
CA ILE A 554 19.95 2.26 1.32
C ILE A 554 21.07 1.52 0.58
N PHE A 555 20.75 0.43 -0.11
CA PHE A 555 21.78 -0.54 -0.51
C PHE A 555 21.56 -1.28 -1.84
N ASN A 556 22.66 -1.77 -2.42
CA ASN A 556 22.68 -2.58 -3.66
C ASN A 556 21.93 -1.96 -4.86
N GLY A 557 21.78 -0.63 -4.90
CA GLY A 557 21.23 0.10 -6.05
C GLY A 557 22.27 0.21 -7.18
N GLN A 558 21.79 0.24 -8.43
CA GLN A 558 22.65 0.30 -9.62
C GLN A 558 23.22 1.70 -9.90
N GLN A 559 22.84 2.72 -9.11
CA GLN A 559 23.47 4.03 -9.08
C GLN A 559 23.93 4.40 -7.66
N GLY A 560 23.71 5.64 -7.20
CA GLY A 560 24.08 6.08 -5.85
C GLY A 560 23.03 5.71 -4.81
N GLY A 561 23.38 5.86 -3.52
CA GLY A 561 22.39 5.71 -2.44
C GLY A 561 21.40 6.89 -2.44
N VAL A 562 21.94 8.10 -2.27
CA VAL A 562 21.18 9.37 -2.33
C VAL A 562 21.83 10.31 -3.35
N TYR A 563 21.05 10.91 -4.25
CA TYR A 563 21.53 11.85 -5.27
C TYR A 563 20.74 13.16 -5.20
N ILE A 564 21.48 14.27 -5.04
CA ILE A 564 20.95 15.58 -4.68
C ILE A 564 21.45 16.59 -5.73
N PHE A 565 20.52 17.17 -6.49
CA PHE A 565 20.81 18.09 -7.60
C PHE A 565 19.81 19.26 -7.63
N GLY A 566 19.96 20.20 -8.57
CA GLY A 566 18.96 21.26 -8.79
C GLY A 566 18.60 22.09 -7.55
N GLU A 567 19.61 22.58 -6.82
CA GLU A 567 19.43 23.30 -5.55
C GLU A 567 18.73 22.47 -4.44
N GLY A 568 18.75 21.14 -4.54
CA GLY A 568 18.20 20.23 -3.54
C GLY A 568 18.88 20.36 -2.16
N ARG A 569 18.12 20.07 -1.11
CA ARG A 569 18.55 20.19 0.30
C ARG A 569 18.03 18.97 1.08
N GLY A 570 17.55 19.19 2.30
CA GLY A 570 17.03 18.17 3.20
C GLY A 570 18.04 17.73 4.26
N LEU A 571 17.56 16.88 5.16
CA LEU A 571 18.34 16.26 6.24
C LEU A 571 18.51 14.77 5.96
N ILE A 572 19.75 14.34 5.78
CA ILE A 572 20.16 12.95 5.62
C ILE A 572 20.88 12.54 6.91
N GLU A 573 20.17 11.85 7.81
CA GLU A 573 20.61 11.57 9.18
C GLU A 573 20.57 10.09 9.58
N GLN A 574 21.61 9.58 10.24
CA GLN A 574 21.61 8.22 10.85
C GLN A 574 21.36 7.05 9.87
N ASN A 575 21.43 7.26 8.55
CA ASN A 575 21.18 6.21 7.55
C ASN A 575 22.38 5.27 7.42
N ASN A 576 22.13 4.04 6.96
CA ASN A 576 23.15 3.06 6.61
C ASN A 576 23.15 2.83 5.09
N ILE A 577 24.18 3.31 4.39
CA ILE A 577 24.22 3.41 2.92
C ILE A 577 25.41 2.58 2.41
N TYR A 578 25.15 1.46 1.72
CA TYR A 578 26.21 0.51 1.38
C TYR A 578 25.99 -0.31 0.11
N GLY A 579 27.06 -0.87 -0.47
CA GLY A 579 26.99 -1.79 -1.62
C GLY A 579 26.47 -1.19 -2.94
N ASN A 580 26.18 0.11 -2.98
CA ASN A 580 25.70 0.81 -4.17
C ASN A 580 26.80 0.95 -5.24
N ALA A 581 26.40 0.96 -6.51
CA ALA A 581 27.33 0.93 -7.64
C ALA A 581 28.03 2.27 -7.92
N LEU A 582 27.37 3.39 -7.67
CA LEU A 582 27.96 4.74 -7.68
C LEU A 582 28.13 5.25 -6.23
N ALA A 583 28.41 6.53 -6.04
CA ALA A 583 28.72 7.05 -4.69
C ALA A 583 27.52 6.96 -3.75
N GLY A 584 27.80 6.66 -2.47
CA GLY A 584 26.78 6.50 -1.44
C GLY A 584 25.90 7.74 -1.30
N ILE A 585 26.51 8.93 -1.29
CA ILE A 585 25.82 10.21 -1.45
C ILE A 585 26.48 11.02 -2.57
N GLN A 586 25.67 11.61 -3.44
CA GLN A 586 26.10 12.51 -4.52
C GLN A 586 25.39 13.87 -4.37
N ILE A 587 26.16 14.96 -4.38
CA ILE A 587 25.69 16.34 -4.21
C ILE A 587 26.22 17.19 -5.38
N ARG A 588 25.32 17.80 -6.15
CA ARG A 588 25.68 18.57 -7.36
C ARG A 588 24.84 19.82 -7.57
N THR A 589 25.24 20.65 -8.53
CA THR A 589 24.42 21.73 -9.10
C THR A 589 23.84 22.65 -8.01
N SER A 590 24.74 23.29 -7.26
CA SER A 590 24.44 24.23 -6.16
C SER A 590 23.65 23.68 -4.95
N SER A 591 23.40 22.37 -4.88
CA SER A 591 22.68 21.72 -3.76
C SER A 591 23.39 21.89 -2.41
N ASP A 592 22.61 22.03 -1.34
CA ASP A 592 23.11 22.41 0.01
C ASP A 592 22.40 21.62 1.14
N PRO A 593 22.62 20.30 1.24
CA PRO A 593 21.96 19.42 2.22
C PRO A 593 22.72 19.36 3.57
N ILE A 594 22.04 18.89 4.61
CA ILE A 594 22.69 18.48 5.87
C ILE A 594 22.84 16.95 5.86
N VAL A 595 24.07 16.46 5.92
CA VAL A 595 24.43 15.04 5.90
C VAL A 595 25.16 14.71 7.18
N ARG A 596 24.52 14.03 8.14
CA ARG A 596 25.15 13.75 9.44
C ARG A 596 24.85 12.40 10.07
N LEU A 597 25.79 11.92 10.89
CA LEU A 597 25.66 10.66 11.64
C LEU A 597 25.40 9.40 10.77
N ASN A 598 25.60 9.48 9.45
CA ASN A 598 25.36 8.36 8.54
C ASN A 598 26.57 7.42 8.52
N LYS A 599 26.31 6.15 8.21
CA LYS A 599 27.31 5.16 7.83
C LYS A 599 27.28 4.99 6.32
N ILE A 600 28.41 5.19 5.66
CA ILE A 600 28.51 5.18 4.19
C ILE A 600 29.67 4.28 3.77
N HIS A 601 29.40 3.04 3.38
CA HIS A 601 30.44 2.03 3.29
C HIS A 601 30.33 0.99 2.18
N ASP A 602 31.47 0.36 1.87
CA ASP A 602 31.60 -0.76 0.92
C ASP A 602 31.00 -0.53 -0.49
N GLY A 603 30.83 0.73 -0.89
CA GLY A 603 30.40 1.10 -2.23
C GLY A 603 31.45 0.81 -3.30
N LEU A 604 31.00 0.65 -4.55
CA LEU A 604 31.89 0.43 -5.71
C LEU A 604 32.53 1.74 -6.23
N HIS A 605 32.04 2.89 -5.77
CA HIS A 605 32.59 4.22 -6.05
C HIS A 605 33.19 4.85 -4.76
N GLY A 606 33.23 6.18 -4.67
CA GLY A 606 33.56 6.92 -3.45
C GLY A 606 32.40 6.97 -2.44
N GLY A 607 32.67 7.38 -1.20
CA GLY A 607 31.64 7.47 -0.15
C GLY A 607 30.67 8.64 -0.38
N ILE A 608 31.19 9.87 -0.34
CA ILE A 608 30.45 11.09 -0.70
C ILE A 608 31.16 11.77 -1.87
N TYR A 609 30.39 12.17 -2.90
CA TYR A 609 30.89 12.92 -4.04
C TYR A 609 30.17 14.27 -4.15
N VAL A 610 30.92 15.37 -4.11
CA VAL A 610 30.41 16.74 -4.17
C VAL A 610 31.00 17.43 -5.41
N HIS A 611 30.17 17.75 -6.40
CA HIS A 611 30.60 18.32 -7.67
C HIS A 611 29.73 19.50 -8.13
N GLU A 612 30.13 20.20 -9.19
CA GLU A 612 29.38 21.33 -9.79
C GLU A 612 28.81 22.35 -8.78
N LYS A 613 29.71 23.02 -8.06
CA LYS A 613 29.35 24.04 -7.05
C LYS A 613 28.49 23.50 -5.88
N GLY A 614 28.44 22.18 -5.68
CA GLY A 614 27.78 21.54 -4.55
C GLY A 614 28.35 21.99 -3.20
N LYS A 615 27.49 22.00 -2.19
CA LYS A 615 27.79 22.48 -0.84
C LYS A 615 27.35 21.43 0.20
N GLY A 616 26.68 21.85 1.26
CA GLY A 616 26.20 21.01 2.35
C GLY A 616 27.13 21.01 3.57
N LEU A 617 26.49 20.75 4.71
CA LEU A 617 27.16 20.43 5.97
C LEU A 617 27.24 18.91 6.09
N ILE A 618 28.46 18.37 5.97
CA ILE A 618 28.77 16.95 6.09
C ILE A 618 29.47 16.76 7.44
N GLU A 619 28.74 16.35 8.47
CA GLU A 619 29.26 16.27 9.84
C GLU A 619 29.06 14.93 10.56
N GLU A 620 30.04 14.51 11.35
CA GLU A 620 29.93 13.34 12.24
C GLU A 620 29.54 12.01 11.54
N ASN A 621 29.81 11.87 10.24
CA ASN A 621 29.57 10.64 9.47
C ASN A 621 30.74 9.64 9.59
N GLU A 622 30.44 8.35 9.45
CA GLU A 622 31.41 7.26 9.43
C GLU A 622 31.48 6.67 8.00
N ILE A 623 32.64 6.82 7.34
CA ILE A 623 32.80 6.59 5.90
C ILE A 623 33.98 5.65 5.67
N TYR A 624 33.73 4.43 5.19
CA TYR A 624 34.77 3.39 5.13
C TYR A 624 34.56 2.31 4.07
N GLY A 625 35.59 1.52 3.75
CA GLY A 625 35.49 0.37 2.84
C GLY A 625 35.25 0.72 1.35
N ASN A 626 34.78 1.93 1.05
CA ASN A 626 34.49 2.42 -0.30
C ASN A 626 35.69 2.29 -1.25
N THR A 627 35.38 2.05 -2.52
CA THR A 627 36.36 1.58 -3.52
C THR A 627 37.15 2.71 -4.19
N LEU A 628 36.58 3.93 -4.23
CA LEU A 628 37.32 5.14 -4.57
C LEU A 628 37.56 6.00 -3.31
N ALA A 629 37.66 7.32 -3.45
CA ALA A 629 37.92 8.23 -2.33
C ALA A 629 36.78 8.24 -1.29
N GLY A 630 37.12 8.43 0.00
CA GLY A 630 36.12 8.52 1.08
C GLY A 630 35.16 9.69 0.88
N ILE A 631 35.72 10.89 0.73
CA ILE A 631 35.00 12.07 0.23
C ILE A 631 35.79 12.64 -0.97
N TRP A 632 35.10 12.98 -2.05
CA TRP A 632 35.67 13.68 -3.21
C TRP A 632 34.90 14.98 -3.47
N VAL A 633 35.60 16.11 -3.46
CA VAL A 633 35.09 17.45 -3.72
C VAL A 633 35.72 17.98 -5.01
N THR A 634 34.90 18.44 -5.96
CA THR A 634 35.38 18.88 -7.28
C THR A 634 34.54 19.98 -7.93
N THR A 635 35.07 20.61 -8.97
CA THR A 635 34.35 21.46 -9.93
C THR A 635 33.60 22.60 -9.25
N GLY A 636 34.36 23.44 -8.55
CA GLY A 636 33.86 24.63 -7.84
C GLY A 636 33.07 24.36 -6.55
N SER A 637 33.00 23.10 -6.09
CA SER A 637 32.28 22.72 -4.88
C SER A 637 32.94 23.24 -3.60
N SER A 638 32.14 23.51 -2.57
CA SER A 638 32.57 24.16 -1.32
C SER A 638 31.81 23.67 -0.06
N PRO A 639 31.76 22.36 0.22
CA PRO A 639 31.12 21.81 1.41
C PRO A 639 31.87 22.14 2.71
N ILE A 640 31.18 21.98 3.85
CA ILE A 640 31.78 21.95 5.18
C ILE A 640 31.88 20.48 5.63
N LEU A 641 33.10 19.97 5.75
CA LEU A 641 33.42 18.61 6.17
C LEU A 641 33.92 18.66 7.63
N ARG A 642 33.08 18.27 8.61
CA ARG A 642 33.39 18.44 10.04
C ARG A 642 33.27 17.15 10.88
N LYS A 643 34.24 16.85 11.76
CA LYS A 643 34.20 15.71 12.71
C LYS A 643 33.93 14.31 12.09
N ASN A 644 34.04 14.14 10.77
CA ASN A 644 33.79 12.84 10.13
C ASN A 644 34.91 11.86 10.44
N ARG A 645 34.57 10.57 10.51
CA ARG A 645 35.49 9.44 10.70
C ARG A 645 35.64 8.73 9.36
N ILE A 646 36.69 9.08 8.61
CA ILE A 646 36.87 8.67 7.21
C ILE A 646 38.04 7.69 7.14
N HIS A 647 37.81 6.38 6.96
CA HIS A 647 38.87 5.39 7.15
C HIS A 647 38.79 4.14 6.27
N SER A 648 39.85 3.33 6.25
CA SER A 648 39.85 2.01 5.58
C SER A 648 39.40 2.04 4.11
N GLY A 649 39.63 3.14 3.39
CA GLY A 649 39.24 3.32 2.00
C GLY A 649 40.29 2.77 1.02
N LYS A 650 39.83 2.27 -0.13
CA LYS A 650 40.72 1.66 -1.14
C LYS A 650 41.49 2.69 -1.99
N GLN A 651 41.22 3.99 -1.83
CA GLN A 651 42.00 5.08 -2.45
C GLN A 651 42.46 6.14 -1.43
N VAL A 652 42.00 7.40 -1.59
CA VAL A 652 42.35 8.57 -0.78
C VAL A 652 41.24 8.84 0.25
N GLY A 653 41.57 9.33 1.44
CA GLY A 653 40.55 9.68 2.44
C GLY A 653 39.66 10.84 2.00
N VAL A 654 40.24 12.02 1.77
CA VAL A 654 39.55 13.18 1.20
C VAL A 654 40.33 13.73 0.00
N TYR A 655 39.66 13.87 -1.15
CA TYR A 655 40.26 14.38 -2.39
C TYR A 655 39.61 15.69 -2.82
N PHE A 656 40.40 16.75 -2.97
CA PHE A 656 40.00 18.01 -3.60
C PHE A 656 40.65 18.11 -4.99
N TYR A 657 39.82 18.24 -6.02
CA TYR A 657 40.21 18.30 -7.43
C TYR A 657 39.48 19.44 -8.16
N ASP A 658 39.98 19.89 -9.31
CA ASP A 658 39.34 20.88 -10.19
C ASP A 658 38.60 22.01 -9.45
N ASN A 659 39.36 22.91 -8.83
CA ASN A 659 38.81 24.04 -8.08
C ASN A 659 37.88 23.56 -6.94
N GLY A 660 38.28 22.48 -6.25
CA GLY A 660 37.64 21.99 -5.03
C GLY A 660 38.00 22.86 -3.84
N HIS A 661 37.00 23.40 -3.16
CA HIS A 661 37.15 24.28 -2.01
C HIS A 661 36.33 23.75 -0.81
N GLY A 662 36.24 24.56 0.25
CA GLY A 662 35.45 24.23 1.44
C GLY A 662 36.29 24.26 2.72
N LEU A 663 35.70 23.73 3.79
CA LEU A 663 36.34 23.62 5.11
C LEU A 663 36.45 22.13 5.48
N LEU A 664 37.65 21.65 5.74
CA LEU A 664 37.92 20.34 6.34
C LEU A 664 38.39 20.58 7.78
N GLU A 665 37.52 20.34 8.76
CA GLU A 665 37.79 20.67 10.16
C GLU A 665 37.45 19.56 11.18
N GLU A 666 38.35 19.30 12.13
CA GLU A 666 38.14 18.35 13.25
C GLU A 666 37.87 16.88 12.85
N ASN A 667 38.15 16.48 11.61
CA ASN A 667 37.94 15.10 11.11
C ASN A 667 39.07 14.15 11.51
N ASP A 668 38.74 12.86 11.62
CA ASP A 668 39.68 11.75 11.84
C ASP A 668 39.79 10.91 10.56
N ILE A 669 40.94 10.98 9.89
CA ILE A 669 41.15 10.44 8.53
C ILE A 669 42.32 9.44 8.52
N PHE A 670 42.06 8.14 8.36
CA PHE A 670 43.10 7.13 8.61
C PHE A 670 42.99 5.79 7.87
N ASN A 671 44.10 5.04 7.83
CA ASN A 671 44.17 3.68 7.25
C ASN A 671 43.72 3.58 5.77
N HIS A 672 44.00 4.61 4.96
CA HIS A 672 43.72 4.60 3.52
C HIS A 672 44.88 4.01 2.71
N LEU A 673 44.59 3.37 1.57
CA LEU A 673 45.60 2.73 0.72
C LEU A 673 46.55 3.74 0.02
N TYR A 674 46.14 5.01 -0.09
CA TYR A 674 46.95 6.10 -0.67
C TYR A 674 47.20 7.20 0.37
N SER A 675 46.80 8.44 0.07
CA SER A 675 46.94 9.60 0.96
C SER A 675 45.74 9.72 1.90
N GLY A 676 45.94 10.26 3.11
CA GLY A 676 44.83 10.69 3.95
C GLY A 676 44.06 11.84 3.29
N VAL A 677 44.76 12.87 2.84
CA VAL A 677 44.20 13.99 2.07
C VAL A 677 45.03 14.23 0.80
N GLN A 678 44.37 14.60 -0.30
CA GLN A 678 45.02 15.05 -1.53
C GLN A 678 44.34 16.31 -2.08
N ILE A 679 45.14 17.27 -2.56
CA ILE A 679 44.69 18.56 -3.12
C ILE A 679 45.38 18.77 -4.47
N ARG A 680 44.61 19.02 -5.54
CA ARG A 680 45.14 19.20 -6.91
C ARG A 680 44.32 20.17 -7.76
N THR A 681 44.91 20.68 -8.84
CA THR A 681 44.22 21.39 -9.94
C THR A 681 43.36 22.57 -9.45
N GLY A 682 43.98 23.68 -9.04
CA GLY A 682 43.29 24.91 -8.60
C GLY A 682 42.58 24.82 -7.24
N SER A 683 42.40 23.63 -6.70
CA SER A 683 41.76 23.39 -5.41
C SER A 683 42.48 24.09 -4.26
N ASN A 684 41.72 24.76 -3.39
CA ASN A 684 42.22 25.47 -2.22
C ASN A 684 41.23 25.34 -1.05
N PRO A 685 41.23 24.21 -0.32
CA PRO A 685 40.41 24.00 0.86
C PRO A 685 41.09 24.54 2.13
N LYS A 686 40.30 25.04 3.08
CA LYS A 686 40.80 25.37 4.43
C LYS A 686 40.86 24.10 5.27
N ILE A 687 42.04 23.74 5.77
CA ILE A 687 42.28 22.52 6.57
C ILE A 687 42.73 22.90 7.98
N THR A 688 41.95 22.52 9.00
CA THR A 688 42.19 22.91 10.40
C THR A 688 41.83 21.79 11.40
N ARG A 689 42.66 21.58 12.43
CA ARG A 689 42.38 20.66 13.57
C ARG A 689 42.04 19.19 13.23
N ASN A 690 42.31 18.70 12.02
CA ASN A 690 42.10 17.30 11.64
C ASN A 690 43.23 16.39 12.16
N LYS A 691 42.91 15.13 12.48
CA LYS A 691 43.92 14.08 12.73
C LYS A 691 44.02 13.21 11.48
N ILE A 692 45.23 13.03 10.94
CA ILE A 692 45.49 12.25 9.72
C ILE A 692 46.61 11.25 9.97
N TRP A 693 46.37 9.94 9.83
CA TRP A 693 47.38 8.91 10.14
C TRP A 693 47.23 7.59 9.37
N GLY A 694 48.26 6.75 9.34
CA GLY A 694 48.18 5.37 8.83
C GLY A 694 47.93 5.22 7.32
N GLY A 695 48.14 6.27 6.52
CA GLY A 695 48.10 6.17 5.06
C GLY A 695 49.27 5.35 4.52
N GLN A 696 49.00 4.34 3.67
CA GLN A 696 50.03 3.36 3.27
C GLN A 696 51.08 3.89 2.26
N LYS A 697 50.90 5.11 1.72
CA LYS A 697 51.84 5.72 0.77
C LYS A 697 52.29 7.12 1.18
N TRP A 698 51.35 7.99 1.53
CA TRP A 698 51.61 9.37 1.93
C TRP A 698 50.59 9.81 2.99
N TRP A 699 50.91 10.87 3.75
CA TRP A 699 50.02 11.40 4.79
C TRP A 699 49.09 12.47 4.21
N CYS A 700 49.67 13.47 3.54
CA CYS A 700 49.01 14.45 2.70
C CYS A 700 49.79 14.59 1.38
N ALA A 701 49.12 14.94 0.28
CA ALA A 701 49.76 15.22 -1.01
C ALA A 701 49.13 16.44 -1.69
N CYS A 702 49.89 17.53 -1.83
CA CYS A 702 49.52 18.69 -2.65
C CYS A 702 50.32 18.63 -3.96
N ILE A 703 49.65 18.72 -5.12
CA ILE A 703 50.25 18.70 -6.47
C ILE A 703 49.50 19.65 -7.40
#